data_AF-A0A3E1RFS0-F1
#
_entry.id   AF-A0A3E1RFS0-F1
#
_cell.length_a   1.000
_cell.length_b   1.000
_cell.length_c   1.000
_cell.angle_alpha   90.00
_cell.angle_beta   90.00
_cell.angle_gamma   90.00
#
_symmetry.space_group_name_H-M   'P 1'
#
loop_
_entity.id
_entity.type
_entity.pdbx_description
1 polymer ?
#
loop_
_entity_poly.entity_id
_entity_poly.type
_entity_poly.pdbx_seq_one_letter_code
_entity_poly.pdbx_strand_id
1 'polypeptide(L)'
;MNAPTKLNEVTPATVTFTLDQKTIHAFEGETILKAAKRHGIDIPHLCYKDGLRADGNCRACVVEIKGERTLAPSCCRNATAGMEALANSPRAIKSQKMVLEMLLSDMPDVGYKWNDAEDKPSVHPGSSDTAVTVGGPGDDLRSRHEEPGLPAGAAGAEAITHNATNTKTTGQHGELSDWASRMGVTVRPQLKALRREQPKADVSHPAMAVNLDACIQCNRCVRACREEQVNDVIGYAMRGSHSEIVFDLGDPMGDSTCVACGECVQACPTGALMPKTQIGSQVVDKKVDSVCPFCGVGCLLTYNVKDNKIVSVDGRDGPANHSRLCVKGRFGFDYAASPQRLTVPLIRKAGVAKDPALLQNLNRDSADWSEVFREATWEEALSFSAGSLVRLRDTHGKKSLAGFGSAKGSNEEAYLFQKLVRTGFGSNNVDHCTRLCHASSVAALLEGVGSGAVSNQVNDVQHSDLIFVIGSNPTANHPVAATWMKNAAKLGAKIVLADPRITDIGKHAWRTLQFKPDTDVAMLNALIHVVIEEGLADQDFIAKRANNYEALRENVKGYSPEAMEPICGIPAQTLREVARAYASAKGAMILWGMGISQHVHGTDNARCLIALATVAGQIGKPGSGLHPLRGQNNVQGASDAGLIPMMFPNYQRVTNKSAHAWFENFWDTKLDDQPGYTVVEIMHKALAPESDPHKIRGMYIMGENPAMSDPDLNHARHALASLEHMVVQDIFMTETAWLADVVLPATAWPEKTGTVSNTDRMVQLGKQAIQAPGQAKPDLWIIQDIARRMGLNWNYEGEFDGVAAVYDEMRQAMHAAISGITWERLQRESSVTYPCLSAEDPGAPTVFLDKFDTTDGRVNLVPADIIPANERPDADFPFVLITGRQLEHWHTGSMTRRAVVLDAIEPMATASLCGADLVALGLEAGDVVTVQSRRGEVAIHVRRDDGTPRGAVFIPFAYYEAAANLMTNAALDPFGKIPEFKYCAVAIRRGGTPTFVAGYGTAALAA
;
A
#
# COMPACT_ATOMS: atom_id res chain seq x y z
N MET A 1 22.46 -10.38 -4.08
CA MET A 1 23.08 -11.68 -4.41
C MET A 1 23.16 -11.79 -5.92
N ASN A 2 24.32 -12.15 -6.49
CA ASN A 2 24.46 -12.40 -7.93
C ASN A 2 23.63 -13.63 -8.31
N ALA A 3 22.73 -13.50 -9.28
CA ALA A 3 22.07 -14.64 -9.89
C ALA A 3 23.16 -15.58 -10.44
N PRO A 4 23.17 -16.87 -10.08
CA PRO A 4 24.23 -17.75 -10.54
C PRO A 4 24.17 -17.89 -12.07
N THR A 5 25.31 -17.69 -12.71
CA THR A 5 25.51 -17.67 -14.17
C THR A 5 25.30 -19.03 -14.86
N LYS A 6 24.86 -20.07 -14.13
CA LYS A 6 24.48 -21.39 -14.66
C LYS A 6 23.31 -21.95 -13.86
N LEU A 7 22.22 -22.33 -14.54
CA LEU A 7 21.03 -22.95 -13.93
C LEU A 7 21.38 -24.17 -13.04
N ASN A 8 22.44 -24.90 -13.41
CA ASN A 8 22.90 -26.10 -12.70
C ASN A 8 23.59 -25.81 -11.35
N GLU A 9 23.98 -24.56 -11.07
CA GLU A 9 24.62 -24.16 -9.80
C GLU A 9 23.59 -23.67 -8.76
N VAL A 10 22.29 -23.64 -9.10
CA VAL A 10 21.18 -23.19 -8.21
C VAL A 10 20.17 -24.30 -7.94
N THR A 11 20.29 -25.44 -8.61
CA THR A 11 19.38 -26.56 -8.36
C THR A 11 19.72 -27.15 -7.00
N PRO A 12 18.80 -27.12 -6.01
CA PRO A 12 19.05 -27.76 -4.73
C PRO A 12 19.39 -29.23 -4.98
N ALA A 13 20.39 -29.76 -4.28
CA ALA A 13 20.71 -31.18 -4.36
C ALA A 13 19.42 -31.98 -4.15
N THR A 14 19.20 -32.99 -4.98
CA THR A 14 17.99 -33.81 -4.89
C THR A 14 18.32 -35.12 -4.20
N VAL A 15 17.39 -35.57 -3.36
CA VAL A 15 17.40 -36.89 -2.75
C VAL A 15 16.26 -37.71 -3.33
N THR A 16 16.57 -38.96 -3.68
CA THR A 16 15.59 -39.89 -4.23
C THR A 16 15.04 -40.78 -3.11
N PHE A 17 13.73 -40.86 -2.99
CA PHE A 17 13.05 -41.73 -2.04
C PHE A 17 11.77 -42.32 -2.66
N THR A 18 11.18 -43.33 -2.01
CA THR A 18 9.97 -43.99 -2.50
C THR A 18 8.77 -43.56 -1.65
N LEU A 19 7.71 -43.06 -2.29
CA LEU A 19 6.42 -42.76 -1.66
C LEU A 19 5.30 -43.50 -2.40
N ASP A 20 4.53 -44.31 -1.69
CA ASP A 20 3.46 -45.15 -2.29
C ASP A 20 3.96 -45.96 -3.49
N GLN A 21 5.15 -46.56 -3.33
CA GLN A 21 5.87 -47.35 -4.35
C GLN A 21 6.32 -46.56 -5.59
N LYS A 22 6.12 -45.24 -5.63
CA LYS A 22 6.63 -44.36 -6.69
C LYS A 22 7.96 -43.77 -6.27
N THR A 23 8.92 -43.75 -7.20
CA THR A 23 10.19 -43.05 -6.99
C THR A 23 9.96 -41.54 -7.13
N ILE A 24 10.32 -40.79 -6.09
CA ILE A 24 10.14 -39.34 -5.99
C ILE A 24 11.48 -38.68 -5.75
N HIS A 25 11.70 -37.57 -6.45
CA HIS A 25 12.83 -36.67 -6.20
C HIS A 25 12.36 -35.54 -5.29
N ALA A 26 12.94 -35.44 -4.09
CA ALA A 26 12.78 -34.33 -3.16
C ALA A 26 14.02 -33.43 -3.19
N PHE A 27 13.86 -32.14 -2.93
CA PHE A 27 15.00 -31.28 -2.63
C PHE A 27 15.57 -31.63 -1.25
N GLU A 28 16.88 -31.48 -1.07
CA GLU A 28 17.50 -31.69 0.23
C GLU A 28 16.84 -30.81 1.31
N GLY A 29 16.43 -31.41 2.42
CA GLY A 29 15.68 -30.73 3.48
C GLY A 29 14.18 -30.53 3.19
N GLU A 30 13.66 -30.91 2.02
CA GLU A 30 12.24 -30.86 1.71
C GLU A 30 11.47 -31.93 2.51
N THR A 31 10.29 -31.55 3.02
CA THR A 31 9.45 -32.47 3.77
C THR A 31 8.72 -33.44 2.84
N ILE A 32 8.36 -34.62 3.34
CA ILE A 32 7.59 -35.61 2.58
C ILE A 32 6.30 -34.97 2.04
N LEU A 33 5.62 -34.12 2.83
CA LEU A 33 4.40 -33.44 2.40
C LEU A 33 4.62 -32.51 1.20
N LYS A 34 5.68 -31.70 1.23
CA LYS A 34 6.01 -30.77 0.12
C LYS A 34 6.38 -31.53 -1.14
N ALA A 35 7.22 -32.56 -1.00
CA ALA A 35 7.58 -33.43 -2.12
C ALA A 35 6.33 -34.13 -2.69
N ALA A 36 5.46 -34.69 -1.84
CA ALA A 36 4.21 -35.33 -2.27
C ALA A 36 3.33 -34.36 -3.07
N LYS A 37 3.11 -33.14 -2.55
CA LYS A 37 2.32 -32.09 -3.21
C LYS A 37 2.88 -31.74 -4.60
N ARG A 38 4.20 -31.58 -4.73
CA ARG A 38 4.87 -31.27 -6.01
C ARG A 38 4.72 -32.39 -7.05
N HIS A 39 4.56 -33.62 -6.60
CA HIS A 39 4.36 -34.81 -7.46
C HIS A 39 2.88 -35.22 -7.59
N GLY A 40 1.94 -34.36 -7.16
CA GLY A 40 0.51 -34.62 -7.30
C GLY A 40 -0.02 -35.76 -6.41
N ILE A 41 0.65 -36.04 -5.29
CA ILE A 41 0.21 -37.02 -4.30
C ILE A 41 -0.43 -36.28 -3.14
N ASP A 42 -1.73 -36.51 -2.96
CA ASP A 42 -2.51 -35.91 -1.90
C ASP A 42 -2.30 -36.62 -0.57
N ILE A 43 -1.95 -35.84 0.45
CA ILE A 43 -1.88 -36.28 1.85
C ILE A 43 -2.76 -35.33 2.67
N PRO A 44 -3.73 -35.83 3.46
CA PRO A 44 -4.64 -34.98 4.24
C PRO A 44 -3.88 -34.11 5.23
N HIS A 45 -4.20 -32.81 5.31
CA HIS A 45 -3.51 -31.88 6.20
C HIS A 45 -4.41 -30.69 6.58
N LEU A 46 -4.31 -30.25 7.84
CA LEU A 46 -5.14 -29.17 8.39
C LEU A 46 -4.38 -28.13 9.21
N CYS A 47 -3.23 -28.48 9.79
CA CYS A 47 -2.37 -27.50 10.47
C CYS A 47 -1.25 -26.97 9.56
N TYR A 48 -0.99 -27.58 8.41
CA TYR A 48 0.06 -27.15 7.49
C TYR A 48 -0.44 -26.07 6.53
N LYS A 49 0.27 -24.96 6.37
CA LYS A 49 0.04 -23.95 5.34
C LYS A 49 1.40 -23.50 4.83
N ASP A 50 1.54 -23.34 3.51
CA ASP A 50 2.77 -22.80 2.92
C ASP A 50 3.08 -21.42 3.54
N GLY A 51 4.38 -21.13 3.75
CA GLY A 51 4.85 -19.94 4.46
C GLY A 51 4.94 -20.09 5.98
N LEU A 52 4.06 -20.87 6.62
CA LEU A 52 4.11 -21.08 8.07
C LEU A 52 5.02 -22.24 8.46
N ARG A 53 5.68 -22.15 9.62
CA ARG A 53 6.42 -23.27 10.24
C ARG A 53 5.49 -24.47 10.41
N ALA A 54 5.96 -25.69 10.15
CA ALA A 54 5.17 -26.91 10.36
C ALA A 54 5.29 -27.40 11.82
N ASP A 55 4.14 -27.68 12.47
CA ASP A 55 4.11 -28.23 13.84
C ASP A 55 3.69 -29.70 13.91
N GLY A 56 3.09 -30.24 12.86
CA GLY A 56 2.52 -31.59 12.90
C GLY A 56 1.39 -31.74 13.93
N ASN A 57 0.74 -30.65 14.33
CA ASN A 57 -0.25 -30.62 15.40
C ASN A 57 -1.54 -31.40 15.07
N CYS A 58 -2.08 -31.25 13.85
CA CYS A 58 -3.35 -31.90 13.49
C CYS A 58 -3.29 -33.43 13.38
N ARG A 59 -2.09 -34.00 13.19
CA ARG A 59 -1.88 -35.45 12.91
C ARG A 59 -2.63 -36.03 11.71
N ALA A 60 -3.29 -35.21 10.90
CA ALA A 60 -3.95 -35.66 9.68
C ALA A 60 -2.95 -36.14 8.62
N CYS A 61 -1.74 -35.58 8.55
CA CYS A 61 -0.77 -35.89 7.49
C CYS A 61 0.18 -37.05 7.81
N VAL A 62 -0.25 -38.01 8.63
CA VAL A 62 0.64 -39.11 9.05
C VAL A 62 0.87 -40.12 7.91
N VAL A 63 2.12 -40.56 7.76
CA VAL A 63 2.56 -41.58 6.80
C VAL A 63 3.30 -42.70 7.52
N GLU A 64 3.32 -43.89 6.93
CA GLU A 64 4.12 -45.02 7.42
C GLU A 64 5.50 -45.00 6.77
N ILE A 65 6.56 -45.12 7.57
CA ILE A 65 7.94 -45.18 7.07
C ILE A 65 8.52 -46.54 7.44
N LYS A 66 9.11 -47.22 6.45
CA LYS A 66 9.68 -48.56 6.63
C LYS A 66 10.75 -48.53 7.73
N GLY A 67 10.64 -49.46 8.67
CA GLY A 67 11.53 -49.57 9.83
C GLY A 67 11.13 -48.70 11.04
N GLU A 68 10.16 -47.79 10.90
CA GLU A 68 9.68 -46.98 12.00
C GLU A 68 8.46 -47.61 12.70
N ARG A 69 8.47 -47.62 14.04
CA ARG A 69 7.35 -48.17 14.82
C ARG A 69 6.10 -47.30 14.73
N THR A 70 6.26 -45.98 14.69
CA THR A 70 5.17 -44.99 14.77
C THR A 70 4.92 -44.34 13.42
N LEU A 71 3.68 -43.93 13.16
CA LEU A 71 3.39 -43.11 11.97
C LEU A 71 4.00 -41.70 12.14
N ALA A 72 4.66 -41.22 11.10
CA ALA A 72 5.36 -39.95 11.09
C ALA A 72 4.50 -38.86 10.44
N PRO A 73 4.39 -37.65 11.01
CA PRO A 73 3.74 -36.53 10.33
C PRO A 73 4.58 -36.08 9.13
N SER A 74 4.08 -36.27 7.90
CA SER A 74 4.84 -35.96 6.68
C SER A 74 5.25 -34.49 6.55
N CYS A 75 4.53 -33.57 7.19
CA CYS A 75 4.87 -32.15 7.21
C CYS A 75 6.11 -31.80 8.06
N CYS A 76 6.53 -32.68 8.98
CA CYS A 76 7.69 -32.45 9.86
C CYS A 76 8.83 -33.44 9.59
N ARG A 77 8.69 -34.28 8.56
CA ARG A 77 9.67 -35.31 8.22
C ARG A 77 10.32 -34.96 6.88
N ASN A 78 11.62 -34.71 6.90
CA ASN A 78 12.39 -34.47 5.69
C ASN A 78 12.56 -35.78 4.91
N ALA A 79 12.46 -35.71 3.59
CA ALA A 79 12.80 -36.84 2.72
C ALA A 79 14.32 -37.09 2.80
N THR A 80 14.72 -38.36 2.85
CA THR A 80 16.13 -38.77 2.84
C THR A 80 16.34 -39.80 1.76
N ALA A 81 17.55 -39.86 1.21
CA ALA A 81 17.90 -40.83 0.18
C ALA A 81 17.57 -42.26 0.62
N GLY A 82 16.86 -43.02 -0.22
CA GLY A 82 16.46 -44.40 0.05
C GLY A 82 15.35 -44.59 1.08
N MET A 83 14.73 -43.50 1.58
CA MET A 83 13.56 -43.62 2.45
C MET A 83 12.41 -44.32 1.71
N GLU A 84 11.71 -45.23 2.37
CA GLU A 84 10.49 -45.87 1.87
C GLU A 84 9.32 -45.44 2.75
N ALA A 85 8.42 -44.62 2.21
CA ALA A 85 7.24 -44.11 2.88
C ALA A 85 5.95 -44.55 2.15
N LEU A 86 4.87 -44.74 2.91
CA LEU A 86 3.54 -45.09 2.42
C LEU A 86 2.53 -44.13 3.05
N ALA A 87 1.96 -43.23 2.24
CA ALA A 87 0.83 -42.40 2.63
C ALA A 87 -0.50 -43.16 2.54
N ASN A 88 -0.56 -44.18 1.69
CA ASN A 88 -1.77 -44.97 1.44
C ASN A 88 -1.82 -46.33 2.17
N SER A 89 -0.92 -46.58 3.12
CA SER A 89 -0.94 -47.85 3.86
C SER A 89 -2.25 -48.01 4.64
N PRO A 90 -2.77 -49.24 4.84
CA PRO A 90 -3.99 -49.46 5.62
C PRO A 90 -3.92 -48.84 7.03
N ARG A 91 -2.72 -48.83 7.61
CA ARG A 91 -2.44 -48.26 8.92
C ARG A 91 -2.48 -46.73 8.89
N ALA A 92 -1.83 -46.10 7.91
CA ALA A 92 -1.85 -44.64 7.74
C ALA A 92 -3.27 -44.16 7.48
N ILE A 93 -3.97 -44.72 6.48
CA ILE A 93 -5.34 -44.35 6.10
C ILE A 93 -6.30 -44.47 7.30
N LYS A 94 -6.21 -45.56 8.08
CA LYS A 94 -7.06 -45.73 9.28
C LYS A 94 -6.83 -44.62 10.31
N SER A 95 -5.58 -44.23 10.54
CA SER A 95 -5.23 -43.14 11.46
C SER A 95 -5.70 -41.78 10.95
N GLN A 96 -5.50 -41.50 9.67
CA GLN A 96 -5.92 -40.25 9.02
C GLN A 96 -7.44 -40.07 9.10
N LYS A 97 -8.21 -41.12 8.74
CA LYS A 97 -9.68 -41.10 8.84
C LYS A 97 -10.17 -40.92 10.28
N MET A 98 -9.54 -41.57 11.25
CA MET A 98 -9.89 -41.42 12.68
C MET A 98 -9.68 -39.97 13.16
N VAL A 99 -8.58 -39.34 12.78
CA VAL A 99 -8.31 -37.92 13.12
C VAL A 99 -9.38 -37.01 12.55
N LEU A 100 -9.70 -37.16 11.26
CA LEU A 100 -10.75 -36.36 10.61
C LEU A 100 -12.11 -36.60 11.26
N GLU A 101 -12.44 -37.84 11.62
CA GLU A 101 -13.70 -38.19 12.30
C GLU A 101 -13.82 -37.52 13.67
N MET A 102 -12.76 -37.56 14.49
CA MET A 102 -12.74 -36.91 15.80
C MET A 102 -12.91 -35.39 15.69
N LEU A 103 -12.17 -34.75 14.77
CA LEU A 103 -12.29 -33.31 14.55
C LEU A 103 -13.68 -32.92 14.05
N LEU A 104 -14.23 -33.68 13.10
CA LEU A 104 -15.57 -33.42 12.55
C LEU A 104 -16.67 -33.65 13.58
N SER A 105 -16.48 -34.57 14.53
CA SER A 105 -17.47 -34.82 15.59
C SER A 105 -17.69 -33.63 16.52
N ASP A 106 -16.67 -32.78 16.64
CA ASP A 106 -16.68 -31.61 17.51
C ASP A 106 -17.11 -30.31 16.80
N MET A 107 -17.32 -30.35 15.47
CA MET A 107 -17.78 -29.20 14.71
C MET A 107 -19.27 -28.90 14.96
N PRO A 108 -19.70 -27.63 14.84
CA PRO A 108 -21.11 -27.26 14.81
C PRO A 108 -21.82 -27.95 13.64
N ASP A 109 -23.15 -28.12 13.71
CA ASP A 109 -23.89 -28.78 12.62
C ASP A 109 -23.97 -27.90 11.35
N VAL A 110 -23.87 -26.58 11.51
CA VAL A 110 -23.76 -25.60 10.43
C VAL A 110 -22.32 -25.13 10.35
N GLY A 111 -21.75 -25.17 9.15
CA GLY A 111 -20.39 -24.70 8.91
C GLY A 111 -20.34 -23.31 8.30
N TYR A 112 -19.33 -22.53 8.68
CA TYR A 112 -19.20 -21.13 8.30
C TYR A 112 -18.30 -20.88 7.08
N LYS A 113 -17.43 -21.83 6.71
CA LYS A 113 -16.44 -21.67 5.63
C LYS A 113 -16.63 -22.69 4.53
N TRP A 114 -16.72 -22.20 3.31
CA TRP A 114 -17.00 -23.01 2.12
C TRP A 114 -15.78 -23.01 1.20
N ASN A 115 -15.24 -24.19 0.91
CA ASN A 115 -14.24 -24.35 -0.16
C ASN A 115 -14.99 -24.59 -1.47
N ASP A 116 -14.65 -23.84 -2.51
CA ASP A 116 -15.06 -24.17 -3.87
C ASP A 116 -14.51 -25.58 -4.17
N ALA A 117 -15.38 -26.53 -4.48
CA ALA A 117 -14.93 -27.82 -4.98
C ALA A 117 -14.26 -27.58 -6.34
N GLU A 118 -12.94 -27.74 -6.42
CA GLU A 118 -12.26 -27.85 -7.70
C GLU A 118 -12.71 -29.17 -8.35
N ASP A 119 -13.71 -29.11 -9.24
CA ASP A 119 -13.86 -30.09 -10.32
C ASP A 119 -12.66 -29.93 -11.27
N LYS A 120 -11.49 -30.42 -10.85
CA LYS A 120 -10.41 -30.71 -11.78
C LYS A 120 -10.78 -31.99 -12.52
N PRO A 121 -10.95 -31.98 -13.86
CA PRO A 121 -11.12 -33.22 -14.60
C PRO A 121 -9.88 -34.08 -14.38
N SER A 122 -10.09 -35.31 -13.91
CA SER A 122 -9.04 -36.31 -13.79
C SER A 122 -8.45 -36.57 -15.17
N VAL A 123 -7.24 -36.08 -15.42
CA VAL A 123 -6.46 -36.44 -16.61
C VAL A 123 -6.02 -37.89 -16.45
N HIS A 124 -6.74 -38.80 -17.09
CA HIS A 124 -6.24 -40.13 -17.38
C HIS A 124 -5.21 -40.03 -18.52
N PRO A 125 -3.96 -40.51 -18.35
CA PRO A 125 -3.02 -40.57 -19.45
C PRO A 125 -3.34 -41.81 -20.31
N GLY A 126 -3.73 -41.58 -21.57
CA GLY A 126 -3.62 -42.61 -22.61
C GLY A 126 -4.85 -42.79 -23.49
N SER A 127 -4.91 -42.06 -24.59
CA SER A 127 -5.01 -42.66 -25.93
C SER A 127 -4.88 -41.55 -26.97
N SER A 128 -3.76 -41.58 -27.70
CA SER A 128 -3.62 -40.97 -29.00
C SER A 128 -4.74 -41.47 -29.93
N ASP A 129 -5.43 -40.57 -30.63
CA ASP A 129 -5.52 -40.64 -32.09
C ASP A 129 -6.20 -39.40 -32.69
N THR A 130 -5.47 -38.83 -33.65
CA THR A 130 -5.85 -38.04 -34.83
C THR A 130 -7.33 -37.72 -35.08
N ALA A 131 -7.64 -36.44 -35.30
CA ALA A 131 -7.88 -35.87 -36.64
C ALA A 131 -8.77 -34.61 -36.55
N VAL A 132 -8.25 -33.54 -37.13
CA VAL A 132 -8.96 -32.30 -37.43
C VAL A 132 -9.88 -32.54 -38.63
N THR A 133 -11.18 -32.24 -38.52
CA THR A 133 -12.00 -31.87 -39.68
C THR A 133 -13.01 -30.78 -39.33
N VAL A 134 -13.12 -29.89 -40.30
CA VAL A 134 -13.85 -28.62 -40.39
C VAL A 134 -15.34 -28.85 -40.68
N GLY A 135 -16.23 -27.97 -40.20
CA GLY A 135 -17.52 -27.76 -40.86
C GLY A 135 -18.65 -27.11 -40.06
N GLY A 136 -18.74 -25.77 -40.11
CA GLY A 136 -19.93 -25.00 -40.51
C GLY A 136 -21.22 -24.98 -39.66
N PRO A 137 -22.06 -23.94 -39.81
CA PRO A 137 -22.92 -23.40 -38.75
C PRO A 137 -24.42 -23.68 -38.94
N GLY A 138 -25.21 -23.44 -37.89
CA GLY A 138 -26.67 -23.57 -37.92
C GLY A 138 -27.34 -22.58 -36.97
N ASP A 139 -27.84 -21.51 -37.57
CA ASP A 139 -28.66 -20.44 -37.03
C ASP A 139 -29.93 -20.88 -36.28
N ASP A 140 -30.37 -19.94 -35.44
CA ASP A 140 -31.70 -19.33 -35.45
C ASP A 140 -32.83 -19.74 -34.45
N LEU A 141 -33.22 -18.69 -33.71
CA LEU A 141 -34.58 -18.17 -33.47
C LEU A 141 -35.37 -18.54 -32.20
N ARG A 142 -35.65 -17.43 -31.49
CA ARG A 142 -36.97 -16.90 -31.09
C ARG A 142 -37.63 -17.54 -29.86
N SER A 143 -37.69 -16.75 -28.77
CA SER A 143 -38.88 -15.96 -28.38
C SER A 143 -39.71 -16.69 -27.31
N ARG A 144 -40.40 -16.10 -26.33
CA ARG A 144 -40.82 -14.74 -26.02
C ARG A 144 -41.61 -14.80 -24.69
N HIS A 145 -41.70 -13.66 -23.99
CA HIS A 145 -42.79 -13.21 -23.09
C HIS A 145 -43.03 -13.99 -21.77
N GLU A 146 -42.74 -13.42 -20.60
CA GLU A 146 -43.43 -12.32 -19.85
C GLU A 146 -44.30 -12.89 -18.71
N GLU A 147 -43.91 -12.45 -17.50
CA GLU A 147 -44.61 -12.21 -16.22
C GLU A 147 -46.16 -12.08 -16.20
N PRO A 148 -46.85 -11.90 -15.03
CA PRO A 148 -46.38 -11.69 -13.64
C PRO A 148 -47.17 -12.45 -12.54
N GLY A 149 -46.76 -12.28 -11.27
CA GLY A 149 -47.74 -12.02 -10.20
C GLY A 149 -47.75 -12.95 -8.98
N LEU A 150 -47.11 -12.49 -7.90
CA LEU A 150 -47.27 -12.95 -6.50
C LEU A 150 -48.70 -12.73 -5.97
N PRO A 151 -49.12 -13.43 -4.88
CA PRO A 151 -49.03 -12.79 -3.57
C PRO A 151 -48.65 -13.71 -2.38
N ALA A 152 -48.42 -13.03 -1.25
CA ALA A 152 -47.86 -13.42 0.04
C ALA A 152 -48.67 -14.42 0.90
N GLY A 153 -48.02 -15.00 1.92
CA GLY A 153 -48.71 -15.42 3.17
C GLY A 153 -48.16 -16.63 3.94
N ALA A 154 -47.22 -16.38 4.86
CA ALA A 154 -47.01 -16.97 6.20
C ALA A 154 -47.24 -18.48 6.52
N ALA A 155 -46.14 -19.10 6.99
CA ALA A 155 -45.97 -19.95 8.19
C ALA A 155 -46.77 -21.26 8.39
N GLY A 156 -46.03 -22.37 8.51
CA GLY A 156 -46.46 -23.60 9.19
C GLY A 156 -45.68 -24.86 8.77
N ALA A 157 -44.88 -25.42 9.68
CA ALA A 157 -44.32 -26.78 9.64
C ALA A 157 -45.46 -27.82 9.47
N GLU A 158 -45.33 -29.03 8.91
CA GLU A 158 -44.26 -30.03 8.87
C GLU A 158 -44.69 -31.19 7.92
N ALA A 159 -43.76 -32.11 7.61
CA ALA A 159 -43.95 -33.50 7.09
C ALA A 159 -43.94 -33.80 5.56
N ILE A 160 -42.72 -33.97 5.04
CA ILE A 160 -42.15 -35.13 4.29
C ILE A 160 -43.08 -35.90 3.31
N THR A 161 -42.75 -35.84 2.01
CA THR A 161 -42.69 -37.05 1.17
C THR A 161 -41.39 -37.08 0.35
N HIS A 162 -40.71 -38.22 0.44
CA HIS A 162 -39.42 -38.53 -0.17
C HIS A 162 -39.48 -38.54 -1.70
N ASN A 163 -38.49 -37.90 -2.34
CA ASN A 163 -37.94 -38.41 -3.59
C ASN A 163 -36.41 -38.34 -3.54
N ALA A 164 -35.80 -39.51 -3.69
CA ALA A 164 -34.39 -39.76 -3.47
C ALA A 164 -33.60 -39.59 -4.77
N THR A 165 -32.80 -38.52 -4.84
CA THR A 165 -31.59 -38.43 -5.66
C THR A 165 -30.59 -37.46 -5.00
N ASN A 166 -29.44 -38.00 -4.56
CA ASN A 166 -28.21 -37.33 -4.09
C ASN A 166 -28.27 -36.40 -2.85
N THR A 167 -28.16 -37.00 -1.65
CA THR A 167 -27.79 -36.29 -0.42
C THR A 167 -26.27 -36.06 -0.32
N LYS A 168 -25.81 -34.79 -0.18
CA LYS A 168 -24.74 -34.34 0.75
C LYS A 168 -24.36 -32.86 0.53
N THR A 169 -25.02 -31.94 1.22
CA THR A 169 -24.44 -30.63 1.60
C THR A 169 -24.98 -30.23 2.98
N THR A 170 -24.63 -31.00 4.00
CA THR A 170 -24.70 -30.58 5.41
C THR A 170 -23.28 -30.51 5.98
N GLY A 171 -22.92 -29.34 6.50
CA GLY A 171 -21.69 -29.03 7.26
C GLY A 171 -20.46 -28.71 6.42
N GLN A 172 -20.31 -27.48 5.88
CA GLN A 172 -19.03 -27.06 5.29
C GLN A 172 -18.16 -26.27 6.28
N HIS A 173 -17.12 -26.93 6.79
CA HIS A 173 -16.11 -26.44 7.73
C HIS A 173 -14.75 -26.30 7.01
N GLY A 174 -14.77 -25.73 5.81
CA GLY A 174 -13.59 -25.50 4.96
C GLY A 174 -12.78 -26.76 4.65
N GLU A 175 -11.46 -26.69 4.86
CA GLU A 175 -10.51 -27.77 4.56
C GLU A 175 -10.83 -29.08 5.30
N LEU A 176 -11.44 -29.01 6.50
CA LEU A 176 -11.81 -30.20 7.26
C LEU A 176 -12.91 -31.01 6.55
N SER A 177 -13.98 -30.34 6.14
CA SER A 177 -15.09 -31.00 5.42
C SER A 177 -14.64 -31.52 4.05
N ASP A 178 -13.79 -30.77 3.35
CA ASP A 178 -13.22 -31.20 2.06
C ASP A 178 -12.42 -32.50 2.21
N TRP A 179 -11.47 -32.56 3.14
CA TRP A 179 -10.71 -33.79 3.40
C TRP A 179 -11.58 -34.95 3.88
N ALA A 180 -12.53 -34.70 4.78
CA ALA A 180 -13.45 -35.71 5.26
C ALA A 180 -14.29 -36.30 4.11
N SER A 181 -14.75 -35.45 3.19
CA SER A 181 -15.50 -35.87 2.00
C SER A 181 -14.64 -36.72 1.06
N ARG A 182 -13.45 -36.24 0.68
CA ARG A 182 -12.50 -36.97 -0.20
C ARG A 182 -12.11 -38.34 0.36
N MET A 183 -12.03 -38.46 1.68
CA MET A 183 -11.67 -39.71 2.36
C MET A 183 -12.87 -40.58 2.74
N GLY A 184 -14.10 -40.14 2.47
CA GLY A 184 -15.33 -40.86 2.81
C GLY A 184 -15.49 -41.07 4.32
N VAL A 185 -15.19 -40.05 5.13
CA VAL A 185 -15.31 -40.07 6.59
C VAL A 185 -16.69 -39.61 7.01
N THR A 186 -17.31 -40.35 7.93
CA THR A 186 -18.57 -39.99 8.59
C THR A 186 -18.42 -40.14 10.10
N VAL A 187 -19.05 -39.25 10.86
CA VAL A 187 -18.98 -39.26 12.32
C VAL A 187 -19.91 -40.32 12.89
N ARG A 188 -19.38 -41.24 13.71
CA ARG A 188 -20.21 -42.20 14.46
C ARG A 188 -21.01 -41.52 15.59
N PRO A 189 -22.24 -41.97 15.90
CA PRO A 189 -23.08 -41.35 16.93
C PRO A 189 -22.41 -41.25 18.31
N GLN A 190 -21.57 -42.23 18.67
CA GLN A 190 -20.87 -42.25 19.96
C GLN A 190 -19.86 -41.11 20.10
N LEU A 191 -19.18 -40.72 19.01
CA LEU A 191 -18.28 -39.56 19.03
C LEU A 191 -19.06 -38.26 19.02
N LYS A 192 -20.15 -38.18 18.24
CA LYS A 192 -21.02 -37.00 18.24
C LYS A 192 -21.64 -36.71 19.62
N ALA A 193 -21.94 -37.75 20.39
CA ALA A 193 -22.43 -37.63 21.77
C ALA A 193 -21.37 -37.09 22.77
N LEU A 194 -20.08 -37.09 22.38
CA LEU A 194 -18.97 -36.56 23.18
C LEU A 194 -18.55 -35.14 22.74
N ARG A 195 -19.31 -34.50 21.84
CA ARG A 195 -19.09 -33.12 21.40
C ARG A 195 -19.01 -32.19 22.61
N ARG A 196 -18.03 -31.27 22.62
CA ARG A 196 -17.90 -30.29 23.72
C ARG A 196 -19.02 -29.26 23.70
N GLU A 197 -19.19 -28.58 24.83
CA GLU A 197 -19.99 -27.37 24.89
C GLU A 197 -19.38 -26.30 23.96
N GLN A 198 -20.19 -25.76 23.05
CA GLN A 198 -19.72 -24.87 22.02
C GLN A 198 -19.59 -23.44 22.57
N PRO A 199 -18.42 -22.79 22.41
CA PRO A 199 -18.22 -21.42 22.88
C PRO A 199 -19.10 -20.44 22.11
N LYS A 200 -19.43 -19.31 22.76
CA LYS A 200 -20.15 -18.21 22.11
C LYS A 200 -19.27 -17.55 21.05
N ALA A 201 -19.86 -17.18 19.92
CA ALA A 201 -19.17 -16.38 18.91
C ALA A 201 -18.85 -14.97 19.43
N ASP A 202 -17.68 -14.46 19.04
CA ASP A 202 -17.28 -13.08 19.23
C ASP A 202 -17.34 -12.33 17.89
N VAL A 203 -18.20 -11.31 17.86
CA VAL A 203 -18.46 -10.44 16.71
C VAL A 203 -18.16 -8.97 17.04
N SER A 204 -17.37 -8.71 18.08
CA SER A 204 -16.96 -7.36 18.49
C SER A 204 -16.19 -6.63 17.37
N HIS A 205 -15.31 -7.32 16.65
CA HIS A 205 -14.46 -6.70 15.64
C HIS A 205 -15.25 -6.30 14.35
N PRO A 206 -15.09 -5.09 13.78
CA PRO A 206 -15.85 -4.66 12.59
C PRO A 206 -15.61 -5.52 11.34
N ALA A 207 -14.38 -5.97 11.11
CA ALA A 207 -13.99 -6.74 9.93
C ALA A 207 -14.21 -8.27 10.02
N MET A 208 -14.15 -8.85 11.23
CA MET A 208 -13.88 -10.28 11.42
C MET A 208 -14.84 -10.88 12.45
N ALA A 209 -15.20 -12.14 12.24
CA ALA A 209 -16.00 -12.93 13.17
C ALA A 209 -15.14 -14.08 13.73
N VAL A 210 -15.31 -14.33 15.02
CA VAL A 210 -14.62 -15.37 15.79
C VAL A 210 -15.63 -16.43 16.23
N ASN A 211 -15.58 -17.59 15.59
CA ASN A 211 -16.48 -18.72 15.79
C ASN A 211 -15.67 -19.92 16.32
N LEU A 212 -15.27 -19.88 17.60
CA LEU A 212 -14.37 -20.89 18.17
C LEU A 212 -15.02 -22.27 18.34
N ASP A 213 -16.32 -22.39 18.11
CA ASP A 213 -17.04 -23.66 17.96
C ASP A 213 -16.51 -24.47 16.76
N ALA A 214 -16.13 -23.80 15.68
CA ALA A 214 -15.46 -24.40 14.52
C ALA A 214 -13.93 -24.53 14.67
N CYS A 215 -13.34 -24.25 15.85
CA CYS A 215 -11.89 -24.27 16.04
C CYS A 215 -11.35 -25.70 16.22
N ILE A 216 -10.43 -26.10 15.32
CA ILE A 216 -9.70 -27.37 15.43
C ILE A 216 -8.34 -27.24 16.16
N GLN A 217 -8.10 -26.10 16.82
CA GLN A 217 -6.89 -25.83 17.60
C GLN A 217 -5.57 -26.06 16.83
N CYS A 218 -5.57 -25.85 15.51
CA CYS A 218 -4.45 -26.20 14.64
C CYS A 218 -3.23 -25.26 14.76
N ASN A 219 -3.36 -24.16 15.51
CA ASN A 219 -2.34 -23.15 15.75
C ASN A 219 -1.92 -22.31 14.51
N ARG A 220 -2.65 -22.41 13.38
CA ARG A 220 -2.38 -21.58 12.19
C ARG A 220 -2.57 -20.09 12.47
N CYS A 221 -3.63 -19.71 13.19
CA CYS A 221 -3.93 -18.31 13.54
C CYS A 221 -2.85 -17.68 14.42
N VAL A 222 -2.39 -18.40 15.45
CA VAL A 222 -1.31 -17.95 16.34
C VAL A 222 -0.02 -17.76 15.56
N ARG A 223 0.41 -18.74 14.74
CA ARG A 223 1.64 -18.61 13.94
C ARG A 223 1.54 -17.48 12.92
N ALA A 224 0.39 -17.30 12.27
CA ALA A 224 0.15 -16.17 11.39
C ALA A 224 0.30 -14.82 12.12
N CYS A 225 -0.27 -14.67 13.32
CA CYS A 225 -0.18 -13.42 14.08
C CYS A 225 1.21 -13.19 14.68
N ARG A 226 1.83 -14.26 15.22
CA ARG A 226 3.03 -14.19 16.05
C ARG A 226 4.31 -14.38 15.25
N GLU A 227 4.37 -15.36 14.36
CA GLU A 227 5.57 -15.70 13.60
C GLU A 227 5.63 -14.91 12.28
N GLU A 228 4.50 -14.82 11.56
CA GLU A 228 4.46 -14.22 10.23
C GLU A 228 4.36 -12.69 10.28
N GLN A 229 3.36 -12.17 10.99
CA GLN A 229 3.09 -10.72 11.09
C GLN A 229 3.84 -10.05 12.24
N VAL A 230 4.22 -10.81 13.27
CA VAL A 230 4.88 -10.31 14.48
C VAL A 230 4.05 -9.21 15.15
N ASN A 231 2.77 -9.47 15.38
CA ASN A 231 1.89 -8.62 16.19
C ASN A 231 1.68 -9.20 17.60
N ASP A 232 1.79 -10.54 17.76
CA ASP A 232 1.73 -11.25 19.05
C ASP A 232 0.41 -11.07 19.84
N VAL A 233 -0.71 -10.86 19.14
CA VAL A 233 -2.04 -10.64 19.73
C VAL A 233 -2.77 -11.95 20.05
N ILE A 234 -2.56 -13.01 19.26
CA ILE A 234 -3.30 -14.27 19.40
C ILE A 234 -2.47 -15.27 20.22
N GLY A 235 -3.04 -15.73 21.33
CA GLY A 235 -2.48 -16.73 22.23
C GLY A 235 -3.22 -18.07 22.21
N TYR A 236 -2.70 -19.01 23.00
CA TYR A 236 -3.29 -20.33 23.25
C TYR A 236 -3.32 -20.54 24.77
N ALA A 237 -4.50 -20.46 25.37
CA ALA A 237 -4.70 -20.51 26.82
C ALA A 237 -5.14 -21.90 27.29
N MET A 238 -5.03 -22.13 28.60
CA MET A 238 -5.47 -23.35 29.29
C MET A 238 -4.74 -24.63 28.82
N ARG A 239 -5.24 -25.82 29.21
CA ARG A 239 -4.64 -27.13 28.87
C ARG A 239 -5.71 -28.21 28.69
N GLY A 240 -5.42 -29.19 27.84
CA GLY A 240 -6.30 -30.34 27.60
C GLY A 240 -7.59 -29.94 26.87
N SER A 241 -8.73 -30.48 27.30
CA SER A 241 -10.05 -30.18 26.72
C SER A 241 -10.51 -28.73 26.91
N HIS A 242 -9.91 -27.98 27.84
CA HIS A 242 -10.21 -26.57 28.09
C HIS A 242 -9.37 -25.61 27.25
N SER A 243 -8.49 -26.13 26.39
CA SER A 243 -7.59 -25.27 25.61
C SER A 243 -8.36 -24.41 24.63
N GLU A 244 -7.96 -23.16 24.46
CA GLU A 244 -8.63 -22.24 23.55
C GLU A 244 -7.71 -21.18 22.97
N ILE A 245 -8.15 -20.62 21.85
CA ILE A 245 -7.51 -19.45 21.24
C ILE A 245 -8.02 -18.23 21.97
N VAL A 246 -7.11 -17.36 22.41
CA VAL A 246 -7.44 -16.09 23.08
C VAL A 246 -6.77 -14.92 22.39
N PHE A 247 -7.28 -13.71 22.60
CA PHE A 247 -6.68 -12.46 22.15
C PHE A 247 -6.20 -11.69 23.38
N ASP A 248 -4.95 -11.19 23.34
CA ASP A 248 -4.28 -10.56 24.48
C ASP A 248 -4.50 -11.33 25.80
N LEU A 249 -5.24 -10.75 26.74
CA LEU A 249 -5.52 -11.33 28.06
C LEU A 249 -6.93 -11.98 28.15
N GLY A 250 -7.45 -12.45 27.01
CA GLY A 250 -8.80 -13.01 26.90
C GLY A 250 -9.85 -11.98 26.49
N ASP A 251 -9.42 -10.85 25.93
CA ASP A 251 -10.31 -9.77 25.49
C ASP A 251 -11.11 -10.20 24.24
N PRO A 252 -12.32 -9.65 24.03
CA PRO A 252 -12.96 -9.69 22.72
C PRO A 252 -12.01 -9.16 21.64
N MET A 253 -12.05 -9.75 20.45
CA MET A 253 -11.12 -9.42 19.36
C MET A 253 -11.16 -7.94 18.98
N GLY A 254 -12.33 -7.30 19.01
CA GLY A 254 -12.52 -5.88 18.72
C GLY A 254 -11.90 -4.95 19.77
N ASP A 255 -11.72 -5.43 20.99
CA ASP A 255 -11.16 -4.66 22.12
C ASP A 255 -9.66 -4.97 22.35
N SER A 256 -9.14 -6.00 21.66
CA SER A 256 -7.72 -6.38 21.69
C SER A 256 -6.82 -5.41 20.89
N THR A 257 -5.51 -5.59 21.00
CA THR A 257 -4.46 -4.90 20.24
C THR A 257 -4.36 -5.34 18.77
N CYS A 258 -5.37 -6.05 18.25
CA CYS A 258 -5.41 -6.52 16.87
C CYS A 258 -5.47 -5.36 15.86
N VAL A 259 -4.45 -5.28 15.00
CA VAL A 259 -4.37 -4.28 13.91
C VAL A 259 -5.16 -4.67 12.64
N ALA A 260 -6.07 -5.63 12.74
CA ALA A 260 -6.96 -6.05 11.65
C ALA A 260 -6.27 -6.46 10.31
N CYS A 261 -5.05 -7.02 10.34
CA CYS A 261 -4.35 -7.43 9.10
C CYS A 261 -5.02 -8.59 8.34
N GLY A 262 -5.82 -9.41 9.05
CA GLY A 262 -6.51 -10.56 8.46
C GLY A 262 -5.61 -11.77 8.11
N GLU A 263 -4.35 -11.80 8.54
CA GLU A 263 -3.49 -12.98 8.29
C GLU A 263 -4.05 -14.23 8.98
N CYS A 264 -4.63 -14.08 10.17
CA CYS A 264 -5.26 -15.16 10.91
C CYS A 264 -6.49 -15.74 10.19
N VAL A 265 -7.30 -14.90 9.53
CA VAL A 265 -8.48 -15.35 8.77
C VAL A 265 -8.08 -16.03 7.47
N GLN A 266 -7.05 -15.52 6.78
CA GLN A 266 -6.44 -16.16 5.61
C GLN A 266 -5.82 -17.53 5.96
N ALA A 267 -5.29 -17.67 7.17
CA ALA A 267 -4.66 -18.91 7.63
C ALA A 267 -5.67 -19.96 8.16
N CYS A 268 -6.86 -19.54 8.60
CA CYS A 268 -7.84 -20.39 9.24
C CYS A 268 -8.44 -21.44 8.28
N PRO A 269 -8.33 -22.76 8.57
CA PRO A 269 -8.83 -23.81 7.68
C PRO A 269 -10.35 -24.03 7.75
N THR A 270 -10.98 -23.71 8.88
CA THR A 270 -12.36 -24.16 9.19
C THR A 270 -13.40 -23.06 9.27
N GLY A 271 -12.99 -21.79 9.21
CA GLY A 271 -13.90 -20.65 9.42
C GLY A 271 -14.03 -20.22 10.88
N ALA A 272 -13.23 -20.78 11.80
CA ALA A 272 -13.20 -20.33 13.18
C ALA A 272 -12.79 -18.86 13.35
N LEU A 273 -11.94 -18.37 12.44
CA LEU A 273 -11.68 -16.95 12.20
C LEU A 273 -11.98 -16.68 10.73
N MET A 274 -12.82 -15.69 10.43
CA MET A 274 -13.21 -15.36 9.06
C MET A 274 -13.63 -13.90 8.88
N PRO A 275 -13.60 -13.35 7.65
CA PRO A 275 -14.23 -12.06 7.35
C PRO A 275 -15.74 -12.12 7.60
N LYS A 276 -16.32 -11.07 8.19
CA LYS A 276 -17.78 -10.97 8.37
C LYS A 276 -18.54 -10.97 7.04
N THR A 277 -17.94 -10.41 5.99
CA THR A 277 -18.54 -10.36 4.64
C THR A 277 -18.62 -11.71 3.94
N GLN A 278 -18.01 -12.76 4.48
CA GLN A 278 -17.94 -14.10 3.88
C GLN A 278 -18.68 -15.19 4.69
N ILE A 279 -19.60 -14.83 5.59
CA ILE A 279 -20.41 -15.80 6.32
C ILE A 279 -21.43 -16.43 5.34
N GLY A 280 -21.28 -17.73 5.05
CA GLY A 280 -22.15 -18.47 4.12
C GLY A 280 -21.44 -18.95 2.86
N SER A 281 -22.18 -19.12 1.75
CA SER A 281 -21.60 -19.59 0.48
C SER A 281 -20.52 -18.64 -0.02
N GLN A 282 -19.32 -19.16 -0.24
CA GLN A 282 -18.14 -18.40 -0.70
C GLN A 282 -17.93 -18.52 -2.21
N VAL A 283 -18.90 -19.10 -2.92
CA VAL A 283 -18.87 -19.22 -4.39
C VAL A 283 -18.91 -17.82 -5.00
N VAL A 284 -17.91 -17.55 -5.83
CA VAL A 284 -17.71 -16.29 -6.54
C VAL A 284 -17.78 -16.49 -8.05
N ASP A 285 -18.18 -15.45 -8.79
CA ASP A 285 -18.30 -15.50 -10.26
C ASP A 285 -16.92 -15.57 -10.92
N LYS A 286 -15.93 -14.88 -10.33
CA LYS A 286 -14.54 -14.87 -10.80
C LYS A 286 -13.55 -14.45 -9.72
N LYS A 287 -12.31 -14.88 -9.91
CA LYS A 287 -11.14 -14.48 -9.13
C LYS A 287 -10.19 -13.71 -10.05
N VAL A 288 -9.77 -12.52 -9.64
CA VAL A 288 -8.96 -11.62 -10.47
C VAL A 288 -7.71 -11.19 -9.71
N ASP A 289 -6.56 -11.61 -10.21
CA ASP A 289 -5.25 -11.20 -9.71
C ASP A 289 -4.94 -9.74 -10.06
N SER A 290 -4.46 -8.99 -9.07
CA SER A 290 -4.15 -7.57 -9.21
C SER A 290 -3.13 -7.12 -8.13
N VAL A 291 -3.05 -5.81 -7.92
CA VAL A 291 -2.17 -5.14 -6.95
C VAL A 291 -2.96 -4.13 -6.13
N CYS A 292 -2.53 -3.91 -4.89
CA CYS A 292 -3.16 -2.99 -3.94
C CYS A 292 -2.99 -1.51 -4.33
N PRO A 293 -4.05 -0.68 -4.34
CA PRO A 293 -3.99 0.72 -4.75
C PRO A 293 -3.65 1.72 -3.62
N PHE A 294 -3.27 1.25 -2.43
CA PHE A 294 -3.06 2.13 -1.26
C PHE A 294 -1.62 2.62 -1.12
N CYS A 295 -0.83 2.01 -0.22
CA CYS A 295 0.54 2.46 0.05
C CYS A 295 1.52 2.00 -1.04
N GLY A 296 2.69 2.64 -1.11
CA GLY A 296 3.76 2.34 -2.07
C GLY A 296 4.42 0.96 -1.96
N VAL A 297 3.96 0.04 -1.09
CA VAL A 297 4.55 -1.32 -0.98
C VAL A 297 4.25 -2.16 -2.22
N GLY A 298 3.07 -2.03 -2.83
CA GLY A 298 2.72 -2.85 -4.02
C GLY A 298 2.40 -4.30 -3.68
N CYS A 299 1.58 -4.55 -2.64
CA CYS A 299 1.18 -5.90 -2.28
C CYS A 299 0.32 -6.53 -3.38
N LEU A 300 0.68 -7.74 -3.83
CA LEU A 300 -0.13 -8.49 -4.78
C LEU A 300 -1.32 -9.14 -4.07
N LEU A 301 -2.46 -9.16 -4.75
CA LEU A 301 -3.72 -9.63 -4.20
C LEU A 301 -4.57 -10.32 -5.27
N THR A 302 -5.60 -11.03 -4.81
CA THR A 302 -6.65 -11.60 -5.66
C THR A 302 -8.00 -11.09 -5.16
N TYR A 303 -8.75 -10.44 -6.05
CA TYR A 303 -10.14 -10.06 -5.80
C TYR A 303 -11.06 -11.25 -6.03
N ASN A 304 -11.90 -11.58 -5.06
CA ASN A 304 -13.00 -12.51 -5.24
C ASN A 304 -14.28 -11.72 -5.51
N VAL A 305 -14.87 -11.90 -6.69
CA VAL A 305 -15.95 -11.05 -7.21
C VAL A 305 -17.25 -11.84 -7.36
N LYS A 306 -18.34 -11.27 -6.86
CA LYS A 306 -19.70 -11.80 -7.05
C LYS A 306 -20.67 -10.65 -7.29
N ASP A 307 -21.57 -10.79 -8.26
CA ASP A 307 -22.57 -9.78 -8.62
C ASP A 307 -21.93 -8.40 -8.90
N ASN A 308 -20.79 -8.41 -9.59
CA ASN A 308 -19.96 -7.23 -9.87
C ASN A 308 -19.47 -6.48 -8.60
N LYS A 309 -19.42 -7.14 -7.45
CA LYS A 309 -18.91 -6.60 -6.19
C LYS A 309 -17.74 -7.44 -5.68
N ILE A 310 -16.75 -6.77 -5.09
CA ILE A 310 -15.66 -7.46 -4.40
C ILE A 310 -16.19 -7.89 -3.03
N VAL A 311 -16.34 -9.20 -2.83
CA VAL A 311 -16.84 -9.74 -1.55
C VAL A 311 -15.72 -10.04 -0.56
N SER A 312 -14.49 -10.19 -1.06
CA SER A 312 -13.29 -10.42 -0.26
C SER A 312 -12.01 -10.32 -1.08
N VAL A 313 -10.87 -10.21 -0.38
CA VAL A 313 -9.55 -10.10 -0.97
C VAL A 313 -8.55 -11.03 -0.29
N ASP A 314 -7.86 -11.83 -1.09
CA ASP A 314 -6.79 -12.70 -0.66
C ASP A 314 -5.43 -12.11 -1.01
N GLY A 315 -4.42 -12.39 -0.18
CA GLY A 315 -3.06 -11.95 -0.45
C GLY A 315 -2.39 -12.97 -1.37
N ARG A 316 -1.94 -12.50 -2.52
CA ARG A 316 -1.24 -13.34 -3.50
C ARG A 316 0.25 -13.35 -3.19
N ASP A 317 0.89 -14.49 -3.42
CA ASP A 317 2.34 -14.58 -3.27
C ASP A 317 3.02 -13.67 -4.29
N GLY A 318 4.08 -12.98 -3.86
CA GLY A 318 4.70 -11.91 -4.62
C GLY A 318 5.86 -11.28 -3.87
N PRO A 319 6.86 -10.73 -4.60
CA PRO A 319 8.13 -10.30 -4.01
C PRO A 319 7.96 -9.20 -2.94
N ALA A 320 6.95 -8.34 -3.07
CA ALA A 320 6.70 -7.26 -2.13
C ALA A 320 6.05 -7.71 -0.81
N ASN A 321 5.25 -8.77 -0.82
CA ASN A 321 4.36 -9.08 0.31
C ASN A 321 4.34 -10.54 0.79
N HIS A 322 4.72 -11.52 -0.02
CA HIS A 322 4.63 -12.95 0.32
C HIS A 322 3.24 -13.31 0.88
N SER A 323 2.17 -13.01 0.13
CA SER A 323 0.75 -13.20 0.53
C SER A 323 0.25 -12.36 1.71
N ARG A 324 1.08 -11.51 2.31
CA ARG A 324 0.64 -10.63 3.41
C ARG A 324 -0.15 -9.44 2.88
N LEU A 325 -1.13 -8.98 3.64
CA LEU A 325 -1.85 -7.73 3.42
C LEU A 325 -2.06 -7.01 4.76
N CYS A 326 -2.35 -5.71 4.70
CA CYS A 326 -2.80 -4.94 5.86
C CYS A 326 -4.33 -4.77 5.83
N VAL A 327 -4.90 -4.18 6.89
CA VAL A 327 -6.35 -3.93 7.00
C VAL A 327 -6.93 -3.26 5.74
N LYS A 328 -6.26 -2.25 5.19
CA LYS A 328 -6.68 -1.55 3.96
C LYS A 328 -6.74 -2.49 2.76
N GLY A 329 -5.66 -3.22 2.52
CA GLY A 329 -5.55 -4.17 1.41
C GLY A 329 -6.38 -5.44 1.59
N ARG A 330 -6.94 -5.68 2.77
CA ARG A 330 -7.77 -6.86 3.07
C ARG A 330 -9.26 -6.55 3.03
N PHE A 331 -9.65 -5.42 3.60
CA PHE A 331 -11.05 -5.09 3.90
C PHE A 331 -11.51 -3.74 3.33
N GLY A 332 -10.65 -2.99 2.65
CA GLY A 332 -10.91 -1.61 2.24
C GLY A 332 -11.36 -1.43 0.78
N PHE A 333 -12.08 -2.37 0.16
CA PHE A 333 -12.41 -2.30 -1.28
C PHE A 333 -13.89 -2.05 -1.60
N ASP A 334 -14.75 -2.05 -0.58
CA ASP A 334 -16.18 -1.78 -0.70
C ASP A 334 -16.49 -0.32 -1.09
N TYR A 335 -15.53 0.61 -0.96
CA TYR A 335 -15.66 1.98 -1.50
C TYR A 335 -15.98 1.99 -3.01
N ALA A 336 -15.53 0.98 -3.76
CA ALA A 336 -15.78 0.92 -5.21
C ALA A 336 -17.28 0.77 -5.51
N ALA A 337 -18.02 0.12 -4.62
CA ALA A 337 -19.47 -0.03 -4.69
C ALA A 337 -20.23 1.00 -3.82
N SER A 338 -19.54 2.03 -3.31
CA SER A 338 -20.17 3.06 -2.49
C SER A 338 -21.26 3.80 -3.29
N PRO A 339 -22.43 4.08 -2.69
CA PRO A 339 -23.47 4.89 -3.35
C PRO A 339 -23.00 6.33 -3.61
N GLN A 340 -21.91 6.77 -2.97
CA GLN A 340 -21.33 8.09 -3.16
C GLN A 340 -20.54 8.25 -4.47
N ARG A 341 -20.34 7.17 -5.25
CA ARG A 341 -19.55 7.23 -6.49
C ARG A 341 -20.13 8.21 -7.50
N LEU A 342 -19.25 8.95 -8.18
CA LEU A 342 -19.64 9.76 -9.33
C LEU A 342 -20.01 8.83 -10.50
N THR A 343 -21.19 9.03 -11.08
CA THR A 343 -21.75 8.16 -12.12
C THR A 343 -22.04 8.87 -13.44
N VAL A 344 -22.13 10.20 -13.45
CA VAL A 344 -22.43 11.01 -14.64
C VAL A 344 -21.54 12.26 -14.67
N PRO A 345 -21.17 12.79 -15.85
CA PRO A 345 -20.51 14.07 -15.95
C PRO A 345 -21.37 15.19 -15.36
N LEU A 346 -20.73 16.12 -14.66
CA LEU A 346 -21.41 17.25 -14.03
C LEU A 346 -20.80 18.56 -14.53
N ILE A 347 -21.65 19.56 -14.76
CA ILE A 347 -21.26 20.93 -15.08
C ILE A 347 -21.85 21.87 -14.04
N ARG A 348 -21.03 22.78 -13.51
CA ARG A 348 -21.47 23.82 -12.58
C ARG A 348 -22.56 24.68 -13.23
N LYS A 349 -23.65 24.93 -12.49
CA LYS A 349 -24.74 25.76 -12.98
C LYS A 349 -24.28 27.20 -13.19
N ALA A 350 -24.74 27.81 -14.27
CA ALA A 350 -24.44 29.21 -14.55
C ALA A 350 -24.91 30.12 -13.41
N GLY A 351 -24.06 31.07 -13.01
CA GLY A 351 -24.34 32.02 -11.92
C GLY A 351 -24.07 31.49 -10.51
N VAL A 352 -23.77 30.19 -10.32
CA VAL A 352 -23.36 29.65 -9.02
C VAL A 352 -21.85 29.83 -8.85
N ALA A 353 -21.43 30.66 -7.89
CA ALA A 353 -20.02 30.95 -7.64
C ALA A 353 -19.26 29.74 -7.04
N LYS A 354 -17.94 29.70 -7.24
CA LYS A 354 -17.04 28.82 -6.49
C LYS A 354 -16.80 29.47 -5.13
N ASP A 355 -17.36 28.90 -4.07
CA ASP A 355 -17.23 29.44 -2.72
C ASP A 355 -16.58 28.42 -1.78
N PRO A 356 -15.34 28.66 -1.31
CA PRO A 356 -14.68 27.84 -0.30
C PRO A 356 -15.48 27.64 0.99
N ALA A 357 -16.32 28.60 1.38
CA ALA A 357 -17.13 28.51 2.60
C ALA A 357 -18.18 27.40 2.52
N LEU A 358 -18.62 27.05 1.29
CA LEU A 358 -19.55 25.94 1.10
C LEU A 358 -18.96 24.64 1.63
N LEU A 359 -17.64 24.41 1.50
CA LEU A 359 -16.97 23.16 1.90
C LEU A 359 -17.19 22.74 3.36
N GLN A 360 -17.51 23.70 4.24
CA GLN A 360 -17.83 23.48 5.66
C GLN A 360 -19.29 23.08 5.88
N ASN A 361 -20.20 23.49 5.00
CA ASN A 361 -21.65 23.32 5.11
C ASN A 361 -22.20 22.24 4.17
N LEU A 362 -21.35 21.61 3.36
CA LEU A 362 -21.78 20.54 2.45
C LEU A 362 -22.36 19.38 3.27
N ASN A 363 -23.62 19.04 3.00
CA ASN A 363 -24.17 17.77 3.44
C ASN A 363 -23.39 16.64 2.74
N ARG A 364 -22.71 15.80 3.53
CA ARG A 364 -21.82 14.74 3.02
C ARG A 364 -22.46 13.35 3.06
N ASP A 365 -23.76 13.28 3.38
CA ASP A 365 -24.62 12.22 2.88
C ASP A 365 -24.74 12.41 1.35
N SER A 366 -24.00 11.59 0.61
CA SER A 366 -23.88 11.69 -0.85
C SER A 366 -25.22 11.66 -1.58
N ALA A 367 -25.59 12.78 -2.19
CA ALA A 367 -26.30 12.86 -3.47
C ALA A 367 -26.57 14.32 -3.87
N ASP A 368 -26.58 15.27 -2.93
CA ASP A 368 -27.11 16.60 -3.20
C ASP A 368 -26.07 17.62 -3.68
N TRP A 369 -25.41 17.28 -4.79
CA TRP A 369 -24.66 18.27 -5.58
C TRP A 369 -25.58 19.13 -6.46
N SER A 370 -26.88 18.84 -6.45
CA SER A 370 -27.87 19.33 -7.40
C SER A 370 -28.08 20.84 -7.31
N GLU A 371 -27.81 21.48 -6.16
CA GLU A 371 -27.88 22.93 -6.04
C GLU A 371 -26.76 23.64 -6.83
N VAL A 372 -25.59 23.00 -6.93
CA VAL A 372 -24.37 23.59 -7.51
C VAL A 372 -24.12 23.12 -8.94
N PHE A 373 -24.42 21.86 -9.24
CA PHE A 373 -24.15 21.23 -10.51
C PHE A 373 -25.43 20.74 -11.19
N ARG A 374 -25.35 20.56 -12.50
CA ARG A 374 -26.32 19.81 -13.30
C ARG A 374 -25.61 18.64 -13.98
N GLU A 375 -26.37 17.61 -14.30
CA GLU A 375 -25.89 16.55 -15.17
C GLU A 375 -25.59 17.08 -16.58
N ALA A 376 -24.62 16.46 -17.23
CA ALA A 376 -24.22 16.73 -18.59
C ALA A 376 -23.93 15.43 -19.33
N THR A 377 -24.06 15.47 -20.66
CA THR A 377 -23.56 14.37 -21.49
C THR A 377 -22.03 14.39 -21.55
N TRP A 378 -21.40 13.26 -21.84
CA TRP A 378 -19.95 13.21 -22.07
C TRP A 378 -19.50 14.18 -23.17
N GLU A 379 -20.24 14.25 -24.28
CA GLU A 379 -19.93 15.15 -25.40
C GLU A 379 -19.90 16.62 -24.96
N GLU A 380 -20.92 17.04 -24.20
CA GLU A 380 -21.02 18.39 -23.67
C GLU A 380 -19.91 18.69 -22.65
N ALA A 381 -19.70 17.80 -21.69
CA ALA A 381 -18.71 17.99 -20.62
C ALA A 381 -17.29 18.06 -21.18
N LEU A 382 -16.93 17.18 -22.11
CA LEU A 382 -15.60 17.15 -22.73
C LEU A 382 -15.38 18.33 -23.67
N SER A 383 -16.41 18.73 -24.44
CA SER A 383 -16.37 19.96 -25.26
C SER A 383 -16.15 21.21 -24.41
N PHE A 384 -16.89 21.33 -23.30
CA PHE A 384 -16.77 22.49 -22.42
C PHE A 384 -15.42 22.52 -21.69
N SER A 385 -14.94 21.36 -21.26
CA SER A 385 -13.62 21.18 -20.63
C SER A 385 -12.49 21.59 -21.58
N ALA A 386 -12.33 20.89 -22.70
CA ALA A 386 -11.24 21.13 -23.63
C ALA A 386 -11.35 22.51 -24.30
N GLY A 387 -12.56 22.91 -24.71
CA GLY A 387 -12.79 24.20 -25.37
C GLY A 387 -12.45 25.40 -24.48
N SER A 388 -12.77 25.35 -23.19
CA SER A 388 -12.41 26.43 -22.26
C SER A 388 -10.92 26.46 -21.94
N LEU A 389 -10.27 25.30 -21.78
CA LEU A 389 -8.81 25.22 -21.61
C LEU A 389 -8.09 25.78 -22.85
N VAL A 390 -8.49 25.39 -24.06
CA VAL A 390 -7.95 25.91 -25.33
C VAL A 390 -8.12 27.43 -25.42
N ARG A 391 -9.33 27.93 -25.13
CA ARG A 391 -9.60 29.38 -25.14
C ARG A 391 -8.65 30.14 -24.20
N LEU A 392 -8.47 29.67 -22.97
CA LEU A 392 -7.58 30.31 -22.00
C LEU A 392 -6.13 30.28 -22.46
N ARG A 393 -5.64 29.12 -22.93
CA ARG A 393 -4.29 28.95 -23.49
C ARG A 393 -4.02 29.92 -24.63
N ASP A 394 -4.96 30.02 -25.57
CA ASP A 394 -4.78 30.81 -26.79
C ASP A 394 -4.96 32.31 -26.56
N THR A 395 -5.72 32.70 -25.52
CA THR A 395 -5.95 34.10 -25.15
C THR A 395 -4.83 34.64 -24.25
N HIS A 396 -4.39 33.86 -23.26
CA HIS A 396 -3.48 34.32 -22.19
C HIS A 396 -2.08 33.70 -22.25
N GLY A 397 -1.85 32.76 -23.18
CA GLY A 397 -0.58 32.07 -23.36
C GLY A 397 -0.52 30.71 -22.68
N LYS A 398 0.43 29.88 -23.11
CA LYS A 398 0.58 28.46 -22.73
C LYS A 398 0.77 28.23 -21.23
N LYS A 399 1.42 29.17 -20.53
CA LYS A 399 1.68 29.09 -19.08
C LYS A 399 0.50 29.56 -18.22
N SER A 400 -0.65 29.91 -18.81
CA SER A 400 -1.89 30.19 -18.09
C SER A 400 -2.66 28.94 -17.65
N LEU A 401 -2.23 27.76 -18.11
CA LEU A 401 -2.79 26.47 -17.73
C LEU A 401 -1.82 25.68 -16.82
N ALA A 402 -2.40 24.86 -15.95
CA ALA A 402 -1.68 23.86 -15.16
C ALA A 402 -2.44 22.52 -15.11
N GLY A 403 -1.71 21.42 -14.93
CA GLY A 403 -2.29 20.09 -14.75
C GLY A 403 -1.74 19.38 -13.53
N PHE A 404 -2.61 18.79 -12.71
CA PHE A 404 -2.22 17.89 -11.63
C PHE A 404 -2.57 16.45 -12.00
N GLY A 405 -1.55 15.61 -12.16
CA GLY A 405 -1.72 14.18 -12.43
C GLY A 405 -1.85 13.37 -11.14
N SER A 406 -2.20 12.09 -11.28
CA SER A 406 -2.46 11.19 -10.15
C SER A 406 -1.37 10.12 -9.99
N ALA A 407 -0.85 9.99 -8.77
CA ALA A 407 -0.07 8.81 -8.36
C ALA A 407 -0.94 7.68 -7.77
N LYS A 408 -2.27 7.83 -7.83
CA LYS A 408 -3.25 6.78 -7.48
C LYS A 408 -3.66 5.95 -8.70
N GLY A 409 -3.55 6.56 -9.89
CA GLY A 409 -3.78 5.94 -11.19
C GLY A 409 -2.60 5.10 -11.69
N SER A 410 -2.70 4.65 -12.93
CA SER A 410 -1.69 3.82 -13.57
C SER A 410 -0.52 4.63 -14.16
N ASN A 411 0.57 3.95 -14.49
CA ASN A 411 1.74 4.55 -15.17
C ASN A 411 1.34 5.13 -16.53
N GLU A 412 0.47 4.43 -17.26
CA GLU A 412 -0.02 4.82 -18.56
C GLU A 412 -0.85 6.12 -18.47
N GLU A 413 -1.70 6.22 -17.45
CA GLU A 413 -2.48 7.43 -17.15
C GLU A 413 -1.56 8.60 -16.80
N ALA A 414 -0.55 8.37 -15.96
CA ALA A 414 0.46 9.37 -15.62
C ALA A 414 1.25 9.84 -16.86
N TYR A 415 1.66 8.90 -17.71
CA TYR A 415 2.40 9.18 -18.94
C TYR A 415 1.58 10.02 -19.94
N LEU A 416 0.32 9.65 -20.20
CA LEU A 416 -0.52 10.45 -21.09
C LEU A 416 -0.89 11.80 -20.49
N PHE A 417 -1.14 11.88 -19.19
CA PHE A 417 -1.48 13.15 -18.56
C PHE A 417 -0.33 14.16 -18.68
N GLN A 418 0.91 13.74 -18.40
CA GLN A 418 2.06 14.64 -18.58
C GLN A 418 2.28 15.03 -20.03
N LYS A 419 2.07 14.09 -20.97
CA LYS A 419 2.17 14.33 -22.41
C LYS A 419 1.10 15.34 -22.84
N LEU A 420 -0.11 15.26 -22.29
CA LEU A 420 -1.21 16.18 -22.58
C LEU A 420 -0.87 17.60 -22.13
N VAL A 421 -0.34 17.78 -20.93
CA VAL A 421 0.08 19.12 -20.47
C VAL A 421 1.19 19.67 -21.37
N ARG A 422 2.21 18.87 -21.69
CA ARG A 422 3.35 19.33 -22.49
C ARG A 422 3.01 19.62 -23.95
N THR A 423 2.22 18.78 -24.57
CA THR A 423 1.91 18.87 -26.01
C THR A 423 0.61 19.62 -26.29
N GLY A 424 -0.39 19.49 -25.40
CA GLY A 424 -1.70 20.12 -25.52
C GLY A 424 -1.74 21.51 -24.87
N PHE A 425 -1.25 21.66 -23.64
CA PHE A 425 -1.21 22.98 -23.00
C PHE A 425 -0.01 23.78 -23.51
N GLY A 426 1.08 23.08 -23.87
CA GLY A 426 2.28 23.66 -24.43
C GLY A 426 3.23 24.22 -23.38
N SER A 427 3.15 23.75 -22.13
CA SER A 427 4.03 24.16 -21.04
C SER A 427 4.43 22.96 -20.17
N ASN A 428 5.38 23.18 -19.27
CA ASN A 428 5.78 22.17 -18.27
C ASN A 428 5.05 22.34 -16.92
N ASN A 429 3.92 23.06 -16.86
CA ASN A 429 3.12 23.24 -15.63
C ASN A 429 2.33 21.96 -15.27
N VAL A 430 3.06 20.87 -15.05
CA VAL A 430 2.56 19.57 -14.64
C VAL A 430 3.24 19.17 -13.35
N ASP A 431 2.47 18.75 -12.35
CA ASP A 431 3.03 18.22 -11.09
C ASP A 431 2.07 17.17 -10.50
N HIS A 432 2.48 16.51 -9.42
CA HIS A 432 1.65 15.56 -8.67
C HIS A 432 2.06 15.47 -7.19
N CYS A 433 1.43 14.56 -6.44
CA CYS A 433 1.66 14.43 -5.00
C CYS A 433 3.12 14.21 -4.56
N THR A 434 4.06 13.81 -5.44
CA THR A 434 5.48 13.70 -5.06
C THR A 434 6.02 15.02 -4.51
N ARG A 435 5.51 16.16 -5.01
CA ARG A 435 5.83 17.51 -4.51
C ARG A 435 5.53 17.69 -3.04
N LEU A 436 4.47 17.06 -2.56
CA LEU A 436 4.03 17.15 -1.17
C LEU A 436 4.58 15.99 -0.34
N CYS A 437 5.44 15.13 -0.88
CA CYS A 437 5.77 13.84 -0.31
C CYS A 437 7.29 13.63 -0.25
N HIS A 438 7.95 13.38 -1.39
CA HIS A 438 9.37 12.97 -1.44
C HIS A 438 10.23 13.77 -2.43
N ALA A 439 9.75 14.85 -3.03
CA ALA A 439 10.56 15.75 -3.86
C ALA A 439 11.89 16.22 -3.20
N SER A 440 11.96 16.52 -1.90
CA SER A 440 13.22 16.83 -1.20
C SER A 440 14.19 15.64 -1.19
N SER A 441 13.68 14.42 -0.96
CA SER A 441 14.43 13.17 -1.07
C SER A 441 14.95 12.97 -2.51
N VAL A 442 14.10 13.20 -3.51
CA VAL A 442 14.47 13.07 -4.93
C VAL A 442 15.54 14.09 -5.32
N ALA A 443 15.43 15.33 -4.85
CA ALA A 443 16.41 16.37 -5.10
C ALA A 443 17.79 15.97 -4.56
N ALA A 444 17.85 15.53 -3.30
CA ALA A 444 19.09 15.08 -2.66
C ALA A 444 19.66 13.81 -3.32
N LEU A 445 18.82 12.82 -3.66
CA LEU A 445 19.27 11.57 -4.27
C LEU A 445 19.78 11.77 -5.71
N LEU A 446 19.12 12.61 -6.52
CA LEU A 446 19.62 12.96 -7.84
C LEU A 446 20.94 13.73 -7.77
N GLU A 447 21.10 14.62 -6.79
CA GLU A 447 22.35 15.36 -6.56
C GLU A 447 23.49 14.46 -6.04
N GLY A 448 23.19 13.58 -5.08
CA GLY A 448 24.18 12.78 -4.37
C GLY A 448 24.54 11.47 -5.09
N VAL A 449 23.55 10.69 -5.53
CA VAL A 449 23.76 9.33 -6.10
C VAL A 449 23.34 9.21 -7.57
N GLY A 450 22.79 10.27 -8.16
CA GLY A 450 22.44 10.33 -9.59
C GLY A 450 21.11 9.66 -9.96
N SER A 451 20.37 9.15 -8.99
CA SER A 451 19.11 8.44 -9.21
C SER A 451 18.02 8.97 -8.28
N GLY A 452 16.80 9.12 -8.78
CA GLY A 452 15.64 9.49 -7.97
C GLY A 452 14.98 8.32 -7.25
N ALA A 453 15.44 7.09 -7.49
CA ALA A 453 14.83 5.86 -6.97
C ALA A 453 15.57 5.29 -5.75
N VAL A 454 14.99 4.28 -5.11
CA VAL A 454 15.57 3.61 -3.93
C VAL A 454 16.72 2.68 -4.36
N SER A 455 17.70 2.43 -3.48
CA SER A 455 18.86 1.59 -3.82
C SER A 455 18.57 0.08 -3.75
N ASN A 456 17.65 -0.33 -2.87
CA ASN A 456 17.35 -1.73 -2.55
C ASN A 456 15.84 -1.91 -2.37
N GLN A 457 15.37 -3.16 -2.38
CA GLN A 457 13.99 -3.48 -2.00
C GLN A 457 13.82 -3.43 -0.47
N VAL A 458 12.62 -3.17 0.06
CA VAL A 458 12.42 -3.11 1.52
C VAL A 458 12.74 -4.45 2.20
N ASN A 459 12.40 -5.57 1.56
CA ASN A 459 12.65 -6.91 2.10
C ASN A 459 14.15 -7.23 2.28
N ASP A 460 15.05 -6.48 1.64
CA ASP A 460 16.50 -6.63 1.76
C ASP A 460 17.00 -6.37 3.20
N VAL A 461 16.16 -5.77 4.06
CA VAL A 461 16.40 -5.67 5.51
C VAL A 461 16.61 -7.04 6.19
N GLN A 462 16.14 -8.13 5.58
CA GLN A 462 16.40 -9.49 6.04
C GLN A 462 17.90 -9.88 6.01
N HIS A 463 18.71 -9.15 5.25
CA HIS A 463 20.16 -9.31 5.18
C HIS A 463 20.92 -8.27 6.01
N SER A 464 20.22 -7.39 6.73
CA SER A 464 20.82 -6.32 7.53
C SER A 464 21.09 -6.77 8.97
N ASP A 465 22.21 -6.32 9.53
CA ASP A 465 22.47 -6.42 10.97
C ASP A 465 21.87 -5.22 11.72
N LEU A 466 21.67 -4.09 11.02
CA LEU A 466 21.07 -2.88 11.57
C LEU A 466 20.10 -2.23 10.57
N ILE A 467 18.96 -1.78 11.08
CA ILE A 467 17.90 -1.12 10.33
C ILE A 467 17.66 0.24 10.99
N PHE A 468 17.97 1.32 10.28
CA PHE A 468 17.83 2.69 10.76
C PHE A 468 16.56 3.32 10.18
N VAL A 469 15.48 3.32 10.96
CA VAL A 469 14.18 3.89 10.59
C VAL A 469 14.11 5.31 11.08
N ILE A 470 14.03 6.31 10.18
CA ILE A 470 14.03 7.72 10.55
C ILE A 470 12.86 8.51 9.93
N GLY A 471 12.19 9.34 10.75
CA GLY A 471 11.08 10.18 10.30
C GLY A 471 9.96 9.38 9.60
N SER A 472 9.70 8.17 10.09
CA SER A 472 8.79 7.21 9.46
C SER A 472 8.06 6.35 10.49
N ASN A 473 6.78 6.12 10.24
CA ASN A 473 5.94 5.19 10.98
C ASN A 473 5.50 4.03 10.07
N PRO A 474 6.38 3.05 9.78
CA PRO A 474 6.08 2.00 8.81
C PRO A 474 4.93 1.07 9.29
N THR A 475 4.70 0.90 10.59
CA THR A 475 3.61 0.04 11.10
C THR A 475 2.23 0.57 10.72
N ALA A 476 2.06 1.89 10.60
CA ALA A 476 0.82 2.51 10.11
C ALA A 476 0.85 2.74 8.58
N ASN A 477 1.97 3.27 8.07
CA ASN A 477 2.05 3.78 6.70
C ASN A 477 2.32 2.66 5.67
N HIS A 478 3.12 1.68 6.04
CA HIS A 478 3.62 0.60 5.17
C HIS A 478 3.64 -0.74 5.92
N PRO A 479 2.49 -1.26 6.40
CA PRO A 479 2.49 -2.28 7.45
C PRO A 479 3.18 -3.58 7.04
N VAL A 480 3.06 -3.98 5.78
CA VAL A 480 3.75 -5.17 5.23
C VAL A 480 5.27 -4.96 5.16
N ALA A 481 5.73 -3.74 4.87
CA ALA A 481 7.15 -3.39 4.95
C ALA A 481 7.66 -3.41 6.39
N ALA A 482 6.86 -2.93 7.35
CA ALA A 482 7.19 -3.05 8.77
C ALA A 482 7.33 -4.53 9.21
N THR A 483 6.52 -5.43 8.66
CA THR A 483 6.63 -6.87 8.96
C THR A 483 8.02 -7.42 8.60
N TRP A 484 8.62 -7.00 7.47
CA TRP A 484 10.00 -7.40 7.15
C TRP A 484 11.02 -6.94 8.20
N MET A 485 10.87 -5.70 8.69
CA MET A 485 11.74 -5.15 9.73
C MET A 485 11.57 -5.91 11.05
N LYS A 486 10.32 -6.17 11.46
CA LYS A 486 10.00 -6.94 12.68
C LYS A 486 10.53 -8.37 12.60
N ASN A 487 10.45 -9.00 11.43
CA ASN A 487 10.98 -10.33 11.17
C ASN A 487 12.50 -10.35 11.29
N ALA A 488 13.20 -9.37 10.69
CA ALA A 488 14.64 -9.23 10.81
C ALA A 488 15.06 -9.00 12.29
N ALA A 489 14.32 -8.16 13.03
CA ALA A 489 14.58 -7.93 14.45
C ALA A 489 14.43 -9.22 15.29
N LYS A 490 13.43 -10.05 15.02
CA LYS A 490 13.28 -11.37 15.65
C LYS A 490 14.46 -12.31 15.39
N LEU A 491 15.15 -12.14 14.26
CA LEU A 491 16.33 -12.90 13.90
C LEU A 491 17.64 -12.28 14.41
N GLY A 492 17.57 -11.14 15.10
CA GLY A 492 18.71 -10.50 15.76
C GLY A 492 19.16 -9.17 15.16
N ALA A 493 18.54 -8.69 14.08
CA ALA A 493 18.86 -7.37 13.53
C ALA A 493 18.48 -6.25 14.53
N LYS A 494 19.31 -5.22 14.64
CA LYS A 494 19.05 -4.06 15.51
C LYS A 494 18.21 -3.04 14.76
N ILE A 495 17.02 -2.73 15.26
CA ILE A 495 16.26 -1.56 14.78
C ILE A 495 16.67 -0.32 15.59
N VAL A 496 17.03 0.76 14.89
CA VAL A 496 17.11 2.11 15.45
C VAL A 496 15.88 2.87 14.97
N LEU A 497 15.02 3.32 15.89
CA LEU A 497 13.93 4.25 15.60
C LEU A 497 14.42 5.66 15.89
N ALA A 498 14.56 6.51 14.88
CA ALA A 498 14.86 7.92 15.03
C ALA A 498 13.63 8.74 14.61
N ASP A 499 12.82 9.15 15.58
CA ASP A 499 11.61 9.93 15.34
C ASP A 499 11.24 10.67 16.63
N PRO A 500 10.74 11.92 16.59
CA PRO A 500 10.28 12.60 17.80
C PRO A 500 9.13 11.86 18.48
N ARG A 501 8.37 11.05 17.73
CA ARG A 501 7.31 10.20 18.25
C ARG A 501 7.81 8.76 18.39
N ILE A 502 7.57 8.16 19.55
CA ILE A 502 7.79 6.73 19.75
C ILE A 502 6.61 5.99 19.12
N THR A 503 6.83 5.38 17.96
CA THR A 503 5.81 4.62 17.21
C THR A 503 5.86 3.13 17.56
N ASP A 504 4.90 2.33 17.09
CA ASP A 504 4.81 0.89 17.43
C ASP A 504 6.05 0.07 17.05
N ILE A 505 6.80 0.48 16.01
CA ILE A 505 8.07 -0.18 15.68
C ILE A 505 9.09 -0.07 16.82
N GLY A 506 8.94 0.93 17.69
CA GLY A 506 9.72 1.12 18.91
C GLY A 506 9.67 -0.06 19.88
N LYS A 507 8.60 -0.86 19.86
CA LYS A 507 8.49 -2.12 20.63
C LYS A 507 9.53 -3.17 20.20
N HIS A 508 10.08 -3.04 18.98
CA HIS A 508 11.12 -3.89 18.42
C HIS A 508 12.47 -3.18 18.31
N ALA A 509 12.57 -1.91 18.71
CA ALA A 509 13.77 -1.11 18.58
C ALA A 509 14.83 -1.52 19.63
N TRP A 510 16.07 -1.67 19.17
CA TRP A 510 17.24 -1.76 20.04
C TRP A 510 17.53 -0.39 20.68
N ARG A 511 17.35 0.70 19.91
CA ARG A 511 17.46 2.08 20.37
C ARG A 511 16.37 2.95 19.76
N THR A 512 15.85 3.85 20.57
CA THR A 512 14.97 4.93 20.12
C THR A 512 15.68 6.26 20.33
N LEU A 513 15.86 7.02 19.27
CA LEU A 513 16.38 8.38 19.26
C LEU A 513 15.19 9.33 19.16
N GLN A 514 14.58 9.64 20.31
CA GLN A 514 13.46 10.58 20.41
C GLN A 514 13.97 12.02 20.41
N PHE A 515 14.46 12.50 19.27
CA PHE A 515 15.05 13.83 19.17
C PHE A 515 13.95 14.91 19.16
N LYS A 516 14.32 16.15 19.51
CA LYS A 516 13.38 17.28 19.47
C LYS A 516 12.94 17.53 18.01
N PRO A 517 11.64 17.74 17.72
CA PRO A 517 11.22 18.05 16.35
C PRO A 517 12.06 19.20 15.75
N ASP A 518 12.38 19.14 14.45
CA ASP A 518 13.24 20.13 13.73
C ASP A 518 14.75 20.07 14.05
N THR A 519 15.24 18.99 14.66
CA THR A 519 16.68 18.87 15.01
C THR A 519 17.38 17.65 14.40
N ASP A 520 16.80 17.09 13.35
CA ASP A 520 17.28 15.93 12.60
C ASP A 520 18.72 16.12 12.08
N VAL A 521 19.00 17.25 11.39
CA VAL A 521 20.34 17.57 10.88
C VAL A 521 21.38 17.57 11.99
N ALA A 522 21.05 18.12 13.17
CA ALA A 522 21.96 18.16 14.32
C ALA A 522 22.31 16.74 14.80
N MET A 523 21.30 15.87 14.94
CA MET A 523 21.50 14.47 15.30
C MET A 523 22.31 13.72 14.23
N LEU A 524 21.96 13.85 12.95
CA LEU A 524 22.61 13.13 11.86
C LEU A 524 24.07 13.54 11.68
N ASN A 525 24.37 14.84 11.72
CA ASN A 525 25.75 15.32 11.68
C ASN A 525 26.57 14.85 12.89
N ALA A 526 25.96 14.68 14.07
CA ALA A 526 26.64 14.07 15.22
C ALA A 526 26.99 12.60 14.98
N LEU A 527 26.12 11.83 14.30
CA LEU A 527 26.45 10.46 13.92
C LEU A 527 27.61 10.43 12.91
N ILE A 528 27.56 11.28 11.87
CA ILE A 528 28.63 11.39 10.86
C ILE A 528 29.95 11.82 11.52
N HIS A 529 29.91 12.81 12.42
CA HIS A 529 31.04 13.26 13.21
C HIS A 529 31.71 12.10 13.93
N VAL A 530 30.94 11.27 14.64
CA VAL A 530 31.50 10.12 15.36
C VAL A 530 32.13 9.10 14.42
N VAL A 531 31.48 8.78 13.29
CA VAL A 531 32.03 7.83 12.32
C VAL A 531 33.38 8.31 11.77
N ILE A 532 33.52 9.61 11.52
CA ILE A 532 34.76 10.20 11.00
C ILE A 532 35.83 10.35 12.09
N GLU A 533 35.48 10.94 13.22
CA GLU A 533 36.44 11.29 14.29
C GLU A 533 37.01 10.04 14.98
N GLU A 534 36.21 8.98 15.14
CA GLU A 534 36.67 7.73 15.74
C GLU A 534 37.36 6.78 14.73
N GLY A 535 37.56 7.22 13.48
CA GLY A 535 38.25 6.44 12.45
C GLY A 535 37.45 5.21 11.96
N LEU A 536 36.13 5.28 12.02
CA LEU A 536 35.22 4.20 11.62
C LEU A 536 34.74 4.31 10.15
N ALA A 537 35.09 5.39 9.47
CA ALA A 537 34.74 5.59 8.08
C ALA A 537 35.46 4.60 7.13
N ASP A 538 34.75 4.10 6.12
CA ASP A 538 35.28 3.21 5.09
C ASP A 538 36.13 4.01 4.09
N GLN A 539 37.42 4.14 4.41
CA GLN A 539 38.39 4.91 3.61
C GLN A 539 38.53 4.38 2.18
N ASP A 540 38.39 3.07 2.00
CA ASP A 540 38.51 2.42 0.71
C ASP A 540 37.30 2.75 -0.18
N PHE A 541 36.09 2.71 0.40
CA PHE A 541 34.88 3.12 -0.28
C PHE A 541 34.94 4.61 -0.66
N ILE A 542 35.32 5.47 0.28
CA ILE A 542 35.43 6.92 0.06
C ILE A 542 36.41 7.22 -1.08
N ALA A 543 37.62 6.67 -1.02
CA ALA A 543 38.67 6.90 -2.02
C ALA A 543 38.29 6.40 -3.42
N LYS A 544 37.48 5.36 -3.54
CA LYS A 544 37.08 4.80 -4.84
C LYS A 544 35.76 5.38 -5.36
N ARG A 545 34.82 5.69 -4.47
CA ARG A 545 33.40 5.87 -4.82
C ARG A 545 32.74 7.15 -4.33
N ALA A 546 33.45 8.06 -3.65
CA ALA A 546 32.87 9.31 -3.16
C ALA A 546 33.74 10.55 -3.50
N ASN A 547 33.07 11.65 -3.85
CA ASN A 547 33.64 12.98 -4.01
C ASN A 547 33.37 13.84 -2.77
N ASN A 548 34.18 14.88 -2.59
CA ASN A 548 33.95 15.97 -1.63
C ASN A 548 33.93 15.55 -0.14
N TYR A 549 34.64 14.47 0.20
CA TYR A 549 34.73 13.97 1.58
C TYR A 549 35.40 14.98 2.54
N GLU A 550 36.43 15.68 2.09
CA GLU A 550 37.19 16.63 2.90
C GLU A 550 36.32 17.81 3.34
N ALA A 551 35.46 18.31 2.46
CA ALA A 551 34.51 19.37 2.83
C ALA A 551 33.50 18.90 3.88
N LEU A 552 32.99 17.66 3.75
CA LEU A 552 32.12 17.05 4.75
C LEU A 552 32.86 16.89 6.09
N ARG A 553 34.08 16.37 6.06
CA ARG A 553 34.92 16.18 7.26
C ARG A 553 35.18 17.50 7.98
N GLU A 554 35.49 18.57 7.26
CA GLU A 554 35.68 19.90 7.86
C GLU A 554 34.38 20.45 8.45
N ASN A 555 33.24 20.29 7.75
CA ASN A 555 31.94 20.73 8.25
C ASN A 555 31.54 20.03 9.56
N VAL A 556 31.64 18.70 9.62
CA VAL A 556 31.15 17.95 10.79
C VAL A 556 31.99 18.13 12.06
N LYS A 557 33.15 18.79 12.01
CA LYS A 557 33.95 19.10 13.23
C LYS A 557 33.14 19.89 14.27
N GLY A 558 32.23 20.76 13.82
CA GLY A 558 31.35 21.53 14.71
C GLY A 558 30.23 20.73 15.38
N TYR A 559 30.08 19.44 15.06
CA TYR A 559 28.91 18.64 15.37
C TYR A 559 29.21 17.48 16.34
N SER A 560 30.16 17.65 17.27
CA SER A 560 30.39 16.64 18.30
C SER A 560 29.09 16.26 19.02
N PRO A 561 28.90 14.99 19.42
CA PRO A 561 27.73 14.56 20.19
C PRO A 561 27.44 15.44 21.41
N GLU A 562 28.47 15.90 22.11
CA GLU A 562 28.36 16.76 23.29
C GLU A 562 27.85 18.16 22.95
N ALA A 563 28.19 18.68 21.76
CA ALA A 563 27.64 19.94 21.26
C ALA A 563 26.19 19.81 20.78
N MET A 564 25.83 18.65 20.21
CA MET A 564 24.50 18.42 19.62
C MET A 564 23.47 17.92 20.63
N GLU A 565 23.88 17.28 21.73
CA GLU A 565 22.99 16.85 22.82
C GLU A 565 22.01 17.93 23.31
N PRO A 566 22.43 19.17 23.65
CA PRO A 566 21.48 20.21 24.08
C PRO A 566 20.52 20.64 22.96
N ILE A 567 20.92 20.49 21.69
CA ILE A 567 20.12 20.86 20.51
C ILE A 567 19.08 19.78 20.27
N CYS A 568 19.51 18.55 19.95
CA CYS A 568 18.61 17.47 19.54
C CYS A 568 17.98 16.72 20.71
N GLY A 569 18.50 16.87 21.93
CA GLY A 569 17.97 16.20 23.12
C GLY A 569 18.36 14.73 23.26
N ILE A 570 19.25 14.21 22.41
CA ILE A 570 19.77 12.84 22.51
C ILE A 570 21.08 12.86 23.29
N PRO A 571 21.24 12.00 24.32
CA PRO A 571 22.50 11.90 25.05
C PRO A 571 23.68 11.59 24.13
N ALA A 572 24.80 12.30 24.32
CA ALA A 572 26.01 12.17 23.51
C ALA A 572 26.51 10.72 23.42
N GLN A 573 26.45 9.99 24.54
CA GLN A 573 26.85 8.59 24.60
C GLN A 573 25.94 7.69 23.74
N THR A 574 24.65 7.96 23.66
CA THR A 574 23.71 7.23 22.81
C THR A 574 23.98 7.49 21.33
N LEU A 575 24.29 8.74 20.96
CA LEU A 575 24.72 9.08 19.59
C LEU A 575 25.98 8.30 19.20
N ARG A 576 26.99 8.26 20.10
CA ARG A 576 28.22 7.47 19.88
C ARG A 576 27.94 5.98 19.72
N GLU A 577 27.09 5.42 20.58
CA GLU A 577 26.71 4.01 20.54
C GLU A 577 26.05 3.64 19.20
N VAL A 578 25.09 4.44 18.74
CA VAL A 578 24.39 4.21 17.47
C VAL A 578 25.31 4.39 16.27
N ALA A 579 26.13 5.45 16.25
CA ALA A 579 27.08 5.69 15.16
C ALA A 579 28.07 4.52 15.00
N ARG A 580 28.63 4.03 16.12
CA ARG A 580 29.51 2.85 16.13
C ARG A 580 28.80 1.60 15.61
N ALA A 581 27.58 1.36 16.07
CA ALA A 581 26.79 0.21 15.63
C ALA A 581 26.46 0.27 14.13
N TYR A 582 26.13 1.46 13.61
CA TYR A 582 25.85 1.67 12.19
C TYR A 582 27.09 1.44 11.32
N ALA A 583 28.23 2.04 11.69
CA ALA A 583 29.46 1.93 10.90
C ALA A 583 30.06 0.51 10.92
N SER A 584 29.94 -0.22 12.02
CA SER A 584 30.51 -1.58 12.16
C SER A 584 29.59 -2.73 11.71
N ALA A 585 28.33 -2.45 11.37
CA ALA A 585 27.40 -3.45 10.86
C ALA A 585 27.86 -4.02 9.51
N LYS A 586 27.71 -5.34 9.27
CA LYS A 586 28.06 -5.91 7.97
C LYS A 586 27.15 -5.38 6.87
N GLY A 587 25.88 -5.19 7.22
CA GLY A 587 24.92 -4.42 6.43
C GLY A 587 24.02 -3.56 7.30
N ALA A 588 23.88 -2.29 6.91
CA ALA A 588 22.95 -1.34 7.52
C ALA A 588 22.08 -0.63 6.49
N MET A 589 20.76 -0.69 6.64
CA MET A 589 19.81 -0.01 5.75
C MET A 589 19.17 1.20 6.44
N ILE A 590 19.14 2.32 5.75
CA ILE A 590 18.41 3.53 6.17
C ILE A 590 17.06 3.54 5.46
N LEU A 591 15.97 3.57 6.23
CA LEU A 591 14.61 3.73 5.71
C LEU A 591 13.99 5.00 6.28
N TRP A 592 13.48 5.88 5.41
CA TRP A 592 12.90 7.14 5.86
C TRP A 592 11.58 7.49 5.21
N GLY A 593 10.85 8.38 5.87
CA GLY A 593 9.54 8.84 5.46
C GLY A 593 9.45 10.36 5.45
N MET A 594 8.26 10.86 5.79
CA MET A 594 7.92 12.28 5.68
C MET A 594 8.52 13.15 6.77
N GLY A 595 8.95 12.58 7.90
CA GLY A 595 9.67 13.31 8.94
C GLY A 595 11.06 13.77 8.49
N ILE A 596 11.54 13.30 7.34
CA ILE A 596 12.75 13.81 6.70
C ILE A 596 12.42 14.83 5.63
N SER A 597 11.46 14.52 4.73
CA SER A 597 11.25 15.29 3.51
C SER A 597 10.37 16.54 3.68
N GLN A 598 9.42 16.55 4.62
CA GLN A 598 8.42 17.61 4.76
C GLN A 598 8.83 18.70 5.77
N HIS A 599 10.05 19.19 5.60
CA HIS A 599 10.68 20.27 6.36
C HIS A 599 11.28 21.29 5.39
N VAL A 600 11.48 22.54 5.83
CA VAL A 600 12.21 23.55 5.03
C VAL A 600 13.68 23.18 4.79
N HIS A 601 14.21 22.23 5.55
CA HIS A 601 15.56 21.66 5.39
C HIS A 601 15.49 20.17 5.00
N GLY A 602 14.40 19.74 4.37
CA GLY A 602 14.18 18.32 4.07
C GLY A 602 15.20 17.74 3.07
N THR A 603 15.71 18.55 2.14
CA THR A 603 16.80 18.12 1.24
C THR A 603 18.10 17.93 2.03
N ASP A 604 18.37 18.77 3.02
CA ASP A 604 19.54 18.69 3.89
C ASP A 604 19.50 17.46 4.80
N ASN A 605 18.32 17.12 5.35
CA ASN A 605 18.14 15.86 6.05
C ASN A 605 18.54 14.66 5.18
N ALA A 606 18.07 14.61 3.94
CA ALA A 606 18.40 13.52 3.01
C ALA A 606 19.90 13.53 2.62
N ARG A 607 20.53 14.71 2.48
CA ARG A 607 21.99 14.83 2.26
C ARG A 607 22.78 14.22 3.43
N CYS A 608 22.37 14.48 4.67
CA CYS A 608 23.00 13.85 5.84
C CYS A 608 22.85 12.32 5.83
N LEU A 609 21.70 11.78 5.42
CA LEU A 609 21.51 10.32 5.29
C LEU A 609 22.41 9.72 4.20
N ILE A 610 22.51 10.37 3.04
CA ILE A 610 23.44 9.98 1.97
C ILE A 610 24.88 10.01 2.49
N ALA A 611 25.27 11.08 3.20
CA ALA A 611 26.59 11.22 3.77
C ALA A 611 26.91 10.10 4.77
N LEU A 612 26.02 9.83 5.73
CA LEU A 612 26.18 8.77 6.74
C LEU A 612 26.35 7.39 6.08
N ALA A 613 25.49 7.04 5.12
CA ALA A 613 25.59 5.77 4.40
C ALA A 613 26.90 5.66 3.60
N THR A 614 27.32 6.76 2.97
CA THR A 614 28.50 6.81 2.11
C THR A 614 29.79 6.69 2.92
N VAL A 615 29.94 7.47 4.00
CA VAL A 615 31.16 7.43 4.82
C VAL A 615 31.34 6.10 5.55
N ALA A 616 30.25 5.37 5.80
CA ALA A 616 30.27 4.04 6.39
C ALA A 616 30.31 2.89 5.38
N GLY A 617 30.32 3.16 4.06
CA GLY A 617 30.28 2.13 3.02
C GLY A 617 29.01 1.26 3.02
N GLN A 618 27.87 1.82 3.47
CA GLN A 618 26.58 1.12 3.62
C GLN A 618 25.63 1.38 2.45
N ILE A 619 26.16 1.35 1.21
CA ILE A 619 25.36 1.44 -0.02
C ILE A 619 26.06 0.66 -1.15
N GLY A 620 25.27 0.08 -2.06
CA GLY A 620 25.81 -0.72 -3.16
C GLY A 620 26.13 -2.17 -2.79
N LYS A 621 25.47 -2.71 -1.74
CA LYS A 621 25.56 -4.12 -1.33
C LYS A 621 24.24 -4.59 -0.70
N PRO A 622 23.95 -5.91 -0.69
CA PRO A 622 22.76 -6.46 -0.04
C PRO A 622 22.72 -6.16 1.45
N GLY A 623 21.52 -5.93 2.00
CA GLY A 623 21.32 -5.55 3.39
C GLY A 623 21.87 -4.17 3.73
N SER A 624 22.09 -3.30 2.75
CA SER A 624 22.55 -1.92 2.96
C SER A 624 22.01 -0.99 1.89
N GLY A 625 21.82 0.27 2.25
CA GLY A 625 21.42 1.29 1.29
C GLY A 625 20.46 2.32 1.84
N LEU A 626 19.85 3.05 0.90
CA LEU A 626 19.00 4.20 1.11
C LEU A 626 17.61 3.92 0.55
N HIS A 627 16.61 3.93 1.42
CA HIS A 627 15.22 3.62 1.07
C HIS A 627 14.23 4.70 1.55
N PRO A 628 13.90 5.71 0.73
CA PRO A 628 12.75 6.55 0.98
C PRO A 628 11.47 5.73 0.78
N LEU A 629 10.75 5.44 1.88
CA LEU A 629 9.49 4.72 1.87
C LEU A 629 8.41 5.55 1.17
N ARG A 630 8.20 5.28 -0.12
CA ARG A 630 7.28 6.04 -0.97
C ARG A 630 5.83 5.86 -0.53
N GLY A 631 5.07 6.95 -0.49
CA GLY A 631 3.74 6.99 0.14
C GLY A 631 2.63 6.29 -0.66
N GLN A 632 2.24 6.85 -1.81
CA GLN A 632 1.14 6.32 -2.64
C GLN A 632 1.61 5.15 -3.52
N ASN A 633 0.68 4.26 -3.90
CA ASN A 633 0.94 3.03 -4.66
C ASN A 633 1.79 3.25 -5.91
N ASN A 634 1.58 4.36 -6.62
CA ASN A 634 2.25 4.62 -7.90
C ASN A 634 3.05 5.93 -7.93
N VAL A 635 3.46 6.48 -6.78
CA VAL A 635 4.23 7.75 -6.77
C VAL A 635 5.59 7.61 -7.44
N GLN A 636 6.20 6.42 -7.39
CA GLN A 636 7.42 6.13 -8.12
C GLN A 636 7.13 6.16 -9.62
N GLY A 637 6.15 5.38 -10.09
CA GLY A 637 5.83 5.29 -11.51
C GLY A 637 5.31 6.57 -12.14
N ALA A 638 4.48 7.34 -11.42
CA ALA A 638 4.06 8.68 -11.83
C ALA A 638 5.26 9.65 -11.99
N SER A 639 6.24 9.57 -11.07
CA SER A 639 7.47 10.36 -11.17
C SER A 639 8.35 9.88 -12.33
N ASP A 640 8.47 8.56 -12.52
CA ASP A 640 9.23 7.94 -13.61
C ASP A 640 8.64 8.30 -14.98
N ALA A 641 7.31 8.38 -15.08
CA ALA A 641 6.57 8.79 -16.28
C ALA A 641 6.69 10.30 -16.57
N GLY A 642 7.30 11.09 -15.68
CA GLY A 642 7.56 12.51 -15.92
C GLY A 642 6.45 13.46 -15.45
N LEU A 643 5.59 13.09 -14.49
CA LEU A 643 4.66 14.04 -13.85
C LEU A 643 5.38 15.08 -12.96
N ILE A 644 6.54 15.57 -13.35
CA ILE A 644 7.38 16.49 -12.59
C ILE A 644 7.69 17.69 -13.49
N PRO A 645 7.52 18.94 -13.01
CA PRO A 645 7.55 20.11 -13.88
C PRO A 645 8.93 20.40 -14.48
N MET A 646 9.99 19.81 -13.91
CA MET A 646 11.37 19.94 -14.40
C MET A 646 11.91 18.67 -15.07
N MET A 647 11.11 17.60 -15.22
CA MET A 647 11.57 16.32 -15.78
C MET A 647 10.63 15.76 -16.84
N PHE A 648 11.20 15.33 -17.96
CA PHE A 648 10.61 14.35 -18.87
C PHE A 648 10.65 12.93 -18.25
N PRO A 649 9.99 11.93 -18.88
CA PRO A 649 10.12 10.53 -18.47
C PRO A 649 11.57 10.08 -18.23
N ASN A 650 11.74 9.17 -17.26
CA ASN A 650 13.03 8.66 -16.79
C ASN A 650 13.94 9.72 -16.13
N TYR A 651 13.36 10.69 -15.40
CA TYR A 651 14.07 11.79 -14.71
C TYR A 651 15.00 12.63 -15.61
N GLN A 652 14.68 12.74 -16.90
CA GLN A 652 15.48 13.53 -17.82
C GLN A 652 15.09 15.01 -17.71
N ARG A 653 16.04 15.88 -17.30
CA ARG A 653 15.74 17.31 -17.13
C ARG A 653 15.25 17.95 -18.43
N VAL A 654 14.19 18.75 -18.34
CA VAL A 654 13.63 19.49 -19.50
C VAL A 654 14.63 20.49 -20.10
N THR A 655 15.60 20.95 -19.29
CA THR A 655 16.67 21.85 -19.72
C THR A 655 17.86 21.11 -20.38
N ASN A 656 17.87 19.77 -20.39
CA ASN A 656 18.88 19.01 -21.10
C ASN A 656 18.56 19.03 -22.60
N LYS A 657 19.41 19.68 -23.39
CA LYS A 657 19.21 19.86 -24.84
C LYS A 657 19.05 18.55 -25.62
N SER A 658 19.79 17.51 -25.25
CA SER A 658 19.72 16.21 -25.94
C SER A 658 18.41 15.49 -25.63
N ALA A 659 17.98 15.49 -24.36
CA ALA A 659 16.69 14.92 -23.99
C ALA A 659 15.54 15.70 -24.63
N HIS A 660 15.59 17.04 -24.58
CA HIS A 660 14.60 17.91 -25.19
C HIS A 660 14.45 17.64 -26.69
N ALA A 661 15.55 17.63 -27.45
CA ALA A 661 15.53 17.30 -28.88
C ALA A 661 15.00 15.88 -29.16
N TRP A 662 15.31 14.92 -28.30
CA TRP A 662 14.78 13.55 -28.41
C TRP A 662 13.25 13.53 -28.26
N PHE A 663 12.71 14.17 -27.23
CA PHE A 663 11.26 14.21 -26.98
C PHE A 663 10.49 15.03 -28.02
N GLU A 664 11.05 16.14 -28.54
CA GLU A 664 10.43 16.89 -29.64
C GLU A 664 10.28 16.01 -30.89
N ASN A 665 11.32 15.24 -31.23
CA ASN A 665 11.29 14.32 -32.37
C ASN A 665 10.36 13.14 -32.11
N PHE A 666 10.38 12.58 -30.90
CA PHE A 666 9.60 11.41 -30.52
C PHE A 666 8.10 11.70 -30.50
N TRP A 667 7.69 12.90 -30.06
CA TRP A 667 6.29 13.33 -30.02
C TRP A 667 5.86 14.19 -31.20
N ASP A 668 6.77 14.48 -32.13
CA ASP A 668 6.55 15.35 -33.30
C ASP A 668 5.93 16.71 -32.93
N THR A 669 6.50 17.38 -31.93
CA THR A 669 5.98 18.65 -31.43
C THR A 669 7.03 19.50 -30.72
N LYS A 670 6.83 20.81 -30.71
CA LYS A 670 7.70 21.76 -30.00
C LYS A 670 7.36 21.84 -28.52
N LEU A 671 8.37 21.72 -27.67
CA LEU A 671 8.23 21.63 -26.22
C LEU A 671 8.83 22.85 -25.51
N ASP A 672 8.24 23.24 -24.38
CA ASP A 672 8.81 24.27 -23.50
C ASP A 672 10.15 23.77 -22.93
N ASP A 673 11.20 24.57 -23.06
CA ASP A 673 12.55 24.25 -22.60
C ASP A 673 12.83 24.75 -21.16
N GLN A 674 11.85 25.42 -20.55
CA GLN A 674 11.92 25.89 -19.18
C GLN A 674 11.13 24.98 -18.23
N PRO A 675 11.61 24.78 -16.99
CA PRO A 675 10.80 24.16 -15.94
C PRO A 675 9.46 24.85 -15.75
N GLY A 676 8.41 24.07 -15.47
CA GLY A 676 7.13 24.60 -15.00
C GLY A 676 7.14 24.92 -13.52
N TYR A 677 6.01 25.41 -13.03
CA TYR A 677 5.78 25.68 -11.62
C TYR A 677 5.40 24.41 -10.83
N THR A 678 5.78 24.37 -9.56
CA THR A 678 5.40 23.29 -8.63
C THR A 678 4.00 23.49 -8.04
N VAL A 679 3.41 22.46 -7.43
CA VAL A 679 2.05 22.50 -6.84
C VAL A 679 1.77 23.79 -6.03
N VAL A 680 2.64 24.12 -5.06
CA VAL A 680 2.43 25.30 -4.20
C VAL A 680 2.63 26.61 -4.96
N GLU A 681 3.60 26.66 -5.88
CA GLU A 681 3.83 27.83 -6.73
C GLU A 681 2.67 28.07 -7.71
N ILE A 682 2.01 27.01 -8.17
CA ILE A 682 0.82 27.09 -9.03
C ILE A 682 -0.34 27.75 -8.27
N MET A 683 -0.54 27.44 -6.97
CA MET A 683 -1.55 28.12 -6.14
C MET A 683 -1.26 29.62 -6.02
N HIS A 684 0.00 30.00 -5.78
CA HIS A 684 0.40 31.41 -5.80
C HIS A 684 0.15 32.07 -7.16
N LYS A 685 0.43 31.36 -8.26
CA LYS A 685 0.23 31.87 -9.61
C LYS A 685 -1.23 31.98 -10.02
N ALA A 686 -2.14 31.20 -9.44
CA ALA A 686 -3.58 31.39 -9.63
C ALA A 686 -4.06 32.74 -9.07
N LEU A 687 -3.46 33.18 -7.97
CA LEU A 687 -3.76 34.44 -7.29
C LEU A 687 -2.87 35.62 -7.73
N ALA A 688 -2.00 35.41 -8.73
CA ALA A 688 -1.16 36.47 -9.27
C ALA A 688 -1.99 37.64 -9.83
N PRO A 689 -1.45 38.87 -9.85
CA PRO A 689 -2.14 40.01 -10.46
C PRO A 689 -2.33 39.76 -11.97
N GLU A 690 -3.36 40.39 -12.57
CA GLU A 690 -3.67 40.25 -14.00
C GLU A 690 -2.50 40.62 -14.93
N SER A 691 -1.58 41.46 -14.45
CA SER A 691 -0.36 41.85 -15.17
C SER A 691 0.71 40.75 -15.24
N ASP A 692 0.60 39.68 -14.45
CA ASP A 692 1.54 38.55 -14.50
C ASP A 692 1.23 37.69 -15.74
N PRO A 693 2.16 37.59 -16.70
CA PRO A 693 1.94 36.83 -17.93
C PRO A 693 1.80 35.31 -17.68
N HIS A 694 2.18 34.84 -16.50
CA HIS A 694 2.08 33.43 -16.09
C HIS A 694 1.00 33.21 -15.03
N LYS A 695 0.05 34.14 -14.88
CA LYS A 695 -1.13 33.91 -14.03
C LYS A 695 -1.86 32.65 -14.50
N ILE A 696 -2.08 31.72 -13.57
CA ILE A 696 -2.84 30.49 -13.85
C ILE A 696 -4.32 30.83 -13.83
N ARG A 697 -5.01 30.50 -14.92
CA ARG A 697 -6.45 30.75 -15.12
C ARG A 697 -7.24 29.47 -15.31
N GLY A 698 -6.61 28.46 -15.91
CA GLY A 698 -7.22 27.17 -16.18
C GLY A 698 -6.46 26.03 -15.53
N MET A 699 -7.18 25.03 -15.00
CA MET A 699 -6.56 23.85 -14.41
C MET A 699 -7.32 22.56 -14.75
N TYR A 700 -6.56 21.49 -14.97
CA TYR A 700 -7.10 20.12 -15.05
C TYR A 700 -6.48 19.27 -13.94
N ILE A 701 -7.32 18.73 -13.05
CA ILE A 701 -6.90 17.94 -11.89
C ILE A 701 -7.44 16.53 -12.07
N MET A 702 -6.53 15.55 -12.16
CA MET A 702 -6.87 14.13 -12.22
C MET A 702 -6.51 13.45 -10.91
N GLY A 703 -7.51 12.90 -10.21
CA GLY A 703 -7.32 12.00 -9.07
C GLY A 703 -6.55 12.60 -7.89
N GLU A 704 -6.58 13.92 -7.70
CA GLU A 704 -5.95 14.65 -6.59
C GLU A 704 -6.94 15.55 -5.87
N ASN A 705 -6.65 15.84 -4.59
CA ASN A 705 -7.55 16.64 -3.73
C ASN A 705 -6.83 17.80 -3.02
N PRO A 706 -6.27 18.78 -3.77
CA PRO A 706 -5.54 19.92 -3.21
C PRO A 706 -6.35 20.74 -2.20
N ALA A 707 -7.68 20.78 -2.31
CA ALA A 707 -8.54 21.45 -1.31
C ALA A 707 -8.53 20.78 0.09
N MET A 708 -7.81 19.65 0.24
CA MET A 708 -7.55 18.95 1.49
C MET A 708 -6.06 18.63 1.73
N SER A 709 -5.29 18.35 0.68
CA SER A 709 -3.90 17.88 0.82
C SER A 709 -2.85 18.98 0.88
N ASP A 710 -3.13 20.16 0.32
CA ASP A 710 -2.14 21.23 0.21
C ASP A 710 -1.94 21.96 1.55
N PRO A 711 -0.78 22.58 1.80
CA PRO A 711 -0.56 23.41 2.98
C PRO A 711 -1.37 24.69 2.92
N ASP A 712 -1.63 25.33 4.06
CA ASP A 712 -2.42 26.57 4.14
C ASP A 712 -3.73 26.44 3.34
N LEU A 713 -4.61 25.55 3.80
CA LEU A 713 -5.82 25.22 3.05
C LEU A 713 -6.71 26.43 2.75
N ASN A 714 -6.66 27.47 3.57
CA ASN A 714 -7.39 28.72 3.30
C ASN A 714 -6.87 29.37 2.02
N HIS A 715 -5.54 29.48 1.87
CA HIS A 715 -4.92 29.95 0.64
C HIS A 715 -5.21 29.05 -0.55
N ALA A 716 -4.99 27.73 -0.43
CA ALA A 716 -5.17 26.78 -1.53
C ALA A 716 -6.62 26.75 -2.04
N ARG A 717 -7.62 26.74 -1.14
CA ARG A 717 -9.03 26.78 -1.51
C ARG A 717 -9.41 28.09 -2.20
N HIS A 718 -8.88 29.22 -1.73
CA HIS A 718 -9.09 30.51 -2.39
C HIS A 718 -8.50 30.54 -3.80
N ALA A 719 -7.28 30.01 -3.97
CA ALA A 719 -6.62 29.87 -5.27
C ALA A 719 -7.46 29.03 -6.24
N LEU A 720 -7.92 27.85 -5.82
CA LEU A 720 -8.77 26.97 -6.63
C LEU A 720 -10.10 27.64 -7.02
N ALA A 721 -10.73 28.35 -6.09
CA ALA A 721 -11.97 29.08 -6.34
C ALA A 721 -11.80 30.28 -7.29
N SER A 722 -10.59 30.86 -7.36
CA SER A 722 -10.28 32.01 -8.23
C SER A 722 -10.07 31.66 -9.71
N LEU A 723 -9.87 30.37 -10.03
CA LEU A 723 -9.64 29.91 -11.40
C LEU A 723 -10.85 30.20 -12.30
N GLU A 724 -10.61 30.63 -13.53
CA GLU A 724 -11.66 30.87 -14.53
C GLU A 724 -12.26 29.58 -15.06
N HIS A 725 -11.45 28.51 -15.14
CA HIS A 725 -11.91 27.19 -15.52
C HIS A 725 -11.15 26.07 -14.80
N MET A 726 -11.86 25.18 -14.13
CA MET A 726 -11.29 24.02 -13.47
C MET A 726 -12.05 22.74 -13.82
N VAL A 727 -11.32 21.76 -14.35
CA VAL A 727 -11.81 20.42 -14.66
C VAL A 727 -11.28 19.46 -13.60
N VAL A 728 -12.16 18.70 -12.96
CA VAL A 728 -11.79 17.68 -11.99
C VAL A 728 -12.25 16.32 -12.48
N GLN A 729 -11.31 15.39 -12.62
CA GLN A 729 -11.56 13.99 -12.90
C GLN A 729 -11.30 13.18 -11.64
N ASP A 730 -12.36 12.59 -11.08
CA ASP A 730 -12.31 11.89 -9.80
C ASP A 730 -13.35 10.76 -9.75
N ILE A 731 -13.23 9.88 -8.76
CA ILE A 731 -14.17 8.79 -8.50
C ILE A 731 -15.26 9.21 -7.50
N PHE A 732 -15.02 10.26 -6.71
CA PHE A 732 -15.95 10.80 -5.71
C PHE A 732 -16.07 12.32 -5.83
N MET A 733 -17.18 12.87 -5.33
CA MET A 733 -17.32 14.32 -5.15
C MET A 733 -16.44 14.78 -3.96
N THR A 734 -15.16 15.02 -4.24
CA THR A 734 -14.16 15.51 -3.28
C THR A 734 -14.29 17.02 -3.03
N GLU A 735 -13.62 17.54 -2.00
CA GLU A 735 -13.56 18.97 -1.71
C GLU A 735 -13.05 19.79 -2.90
N THR A 736 -12.13 19.22 -3.68
CA THR A 736 -11.64 19.86 -4.92
C THR A 736 -12.69 19.82 -6.01
N ALA A 737 -13.39 18.69 -6.20
CA ALA A 737 -14.47 18.56 -7.18
C ALA A 737 -15.62 19.56 -6.92
N TRP A 738 -15.93 19.85 -5.65
CA TRP A 738 -16.91 20.87 -5.27
C TRP A 738 -16.57 22.30 -5.71
N LEU A 739 -15.30 22.59 -6.01
CA LEU A 739 -14.85 23.88 -6.54
C LEU A 739 -14.72 23.88 -8.07
N ALA A 740 -14.94 22.75 -8.74
CA ALA A 740 -14.77 22.60 -10.18
C ALA A 740 -15.87 23.27 -10.99
N ASP A 741 -15.59 23.55 -12.27
CA ASP A 741 -16.61 23.91 -13.27
C ASP A 741 -17.15 22.67 -13.99
N VAL A 742 -16.29 21.65 -14.16
CA VAL A 742 -16.65 20.36 -14.74
C VAL A 742 -16.11 19.24 -13.87
N VAL A 743 -16.95 18.25 -13.57
CA VAL A 743 -16.56 17.02 -12.88
C VAL A 743 -16.76 15.84 -13.83
N LEU A 744 -15.70 15.05 -14.04
CA LEU A 744 -15.68 13.91 -14.94
C LEU A 744 -15.58 12.61 -14.12
N PRO A 745 -16.60 11.73 -14.14
CA PRO A 745 -16.59 10.48 -13.37
C PRO A 745 -15.61 9.47 -13.96
N ALA A 746 -14.61 9.09 -13.16
CA ALA A 746 -13.55 8.16 -13.55
C ALA A 746 -13.72 6.74 -12.97
N THR A 747 -12.91 5.81 -13.45
CA THR A 747 -12.84 4.44 -12.90
C THR A 747 -11.93 4.36 -11.68
N ALA A 748 -12.35 3.61 -10.67
CA ALA A 748 -11.47 3.23 -9.56
C ALA A 748 -10.50 2.11 -9.99
N TRP A 749 -9.48 1.87 -9.16
CA TRP A 749 -8.46 0.86 -9.47
C TRP A 749 -9.01 -0.54 -9.82
N PRO A 750 -9.98 -1.12 -9.09
CA PRO A 750 -10.53 -2.43 -9.46
C PRO A 750 -11.39 -2.42 -10.74
N GLU A 751 -11.64 -1.26 -11.33
CA GLU A 751 -12.47 -1.07 -12.53
C GLU A 751 -11.61 -0.88 -13.80
N LYS A 752 -10.28 -0.97 -13.70
CA LYS A 752 -9.35 -0.74 -14.81
C LYS A 752 -8.19 -1.75 -14.84
N THR A 753 -7.50 -1.78 -15.97
CA THR A 753 -6.25 -2.53 -16.20
C THR A 753 -5.14 -1.54 -16.52
N GLY A 754 -3.95 -1.76 -15.97
CA GLY A 754 -2.79 -0.88 -16.16
C GLY A 754 -1.65 -1.27 -15.23
N THR A 755 -0.56 -0.50 -15.23
CA THR A 755 0.61 -0.79 -14.39
C THR A 755 0.82 0.24 -13.31
N VAL A 756 1.45 -0.17 -12.22
CA VAL A 756 1.99 0.73 -11.18
C VAL A 756 3.43 0.36 -10.89
N SER A 757 4.27 1.34 -10.59
CA SER A 757 5.62 1.12 -10.08
C SER A 757 5.65 1.41 -8.59
N ASN A 758 5.94 0.38 -7.79
CA ASN A 758 5.96 0.49 -6.33
C ASN A 758 7.26 1.15 -5.82
N THR A 759 7.39 1.30 -4.50
CA THR A 759 8.55 1.89 -3.82
C THR A 759 9.86 1.13 -4.09
N ASP A 760 9.78 -0.14 -4.48
CA ASP A 760 10.91 -1.04 -4.70
C ASP A 760 11.31 -1.14 -6.18
N ARG A 761 10.80 -0.23 -7.03
CA ARG A 761 11.03 -0.21 -8.48
C ARG A 761 10.49 -1.45 -9.18
N MET A 762 9.40 -2.03 -8.66
CA MET A 762 8.70 -3.12 -9.34
C MET A 762 7.57 -2.55 -10.17
N VAL A 763 7.59 -2.76 -11.48
CA VAL A 763 6.45 -2.51 -12.37
C VAL A 763 5.49 -3.69 -12.22
N GLN A 764 4.26 -3.41 -11.78
CA GLN A 764 3.26 -4.39 -11.40
C GLN A 764 1.97 -4.21 -12.19
N LEU A 765 1.41 -5.31 -12.69
CA LEU A 765 0.17 -5.31 -13.46
C LEU A 765 -1.06 -5.38 -12.55
N GLY A 766 -1.94 -4.38 -12.65
CA GLY A 766 -3.30 -4.43 -12.15
C GLY A 766 -4.28 -4.84 -13.24
N LYS A 767 -5.29 -5.62 -12.87
CA LYS A 767 -6.34 -6.08 -13.79
C LYS A 767 -7.73 -5.65 -13.32
N GLN A 768 -8.58 -5.33 -14.28
CA GLN A 768 -9.99 -5.01 -14.05
C GLN A 768 -10.73 -6.20 -13.42
N ALA A 769 -11.30 -5.99 -12.24
CA ALA A 769 -12.08 -6.98 -11.51
C ALA A 769 -13.59 -6.75 -11.63
N ILE A 770 -14.04 -5.48 -11.64
CA ILE A 770 -15.45 -5.09 -11.68
C ILE A 770 -15.69 -4.04 -12.78
N GLN A 771 -16.95 -3.88 -13.17
CA GLN A 771 -17.41 -2.83 -14.08
C GLN A 771 -17.64 -1.52 -13.31
N ALA A 772 -17.36 -0.40 -13.96
CA ALA A 772 -17.56 0.93 -13.42
C ALA A 772 -19.05 1.27 -13.23
N PRO A 773 -19.41 2.14 -12.27
CA PRO A 773 -20.80 2.49 -12.03
C PRO A 773 -21.31 3.55 -13.04
N GLY A 774 -22.58 3.42 -13.42
CA GLY A 774 -23.27 4.40 -14.28
C GLY A 774 -22.58 4.61 -15.62
N GLN A 775 -22.25 5.87 -15.92
CA GLN A 775 -21.57 6.32 -17.13
C GLN A 775 -20.08 6.64 -16.90
N ALA A 776 -19.50 6.28 -15.74
CA ALA A 776 -18.09 6.52 -15.47
C ALA A 776 -17.19 5.89 -16.56
N LYS A 777 -16.10 6.56 -16.92
CA LYS A 777 -15.20 6.14 -18.00
C LYS A 777 -13.76 5.94 -17.51
N PRO A 778 -12.97 5.07 -18.15
CA PRO A 778 -11.55 4.92 -17.85
C PRO A 778 -10.79 6.24 -18.03
N ASP A 779 -9.85 6.51 -17.12
CA ASP A 779 -9.07 7.75 -17.16
C ASP A 779 -8.32 7.91 -18.49
N LEU A 780 -7.75 6.82 -19.03
CA LEU A 780 -7.10 6.82 -20.35
C LEU A 780 -8.04 7.29 -21.47
N TRP A 781 -9.30 6.86 -21.44
CA TRP A 781 -10.30 7.28 -22.43
C TRP A 781 -10.56 8.80 -22.33
N ILE A 782 -10.72 9.31 -21.10
CA ILE A 782 -11.00 10.73 -20.85
C ILE A 782 -9.83 11.61 -21.31
N ILE A 783 -8.60 11.23 -20.94
CA ILE A 783 -7.38 11.98 -21.32
C ILE A 783 -7.23 12.04 -22.84
N GLN A 784 -7.44 10.91 -23.53
CA GLN A 784 -7.37 10.84 -24.99
C GLN A 784 -8.46 11.68 -25.67
N ASP A 785 -9.68 11.71 -25.13
CA ASP A 785 -10.75 12.52 -25.69
C ASP A 785 -10.47 14.03 -25.54
N ILE A 786 -10.01 14.45 -24.37
CA ILE A 786 -9.54 15.84 -24.15
C ILE A 786 -8.41 16.17 -25.13
N ALA A 787 -7.42 15.30 -25.28
CA ALA A 787 -6.31 15.49 -26.21
C ALA A 787 -6.81 15.74 -27.66
N ARG A 788 -7.72 14.89 -28.15
CA ARG A 788 -8.31 15.03 -29.49
C ARG A 788 -9.06 16.35 -29.66
N ARG A 789 -9.84 16.75 -28.66
CA ARG A 789 -10.56 18.05 -28.68
C ARG A 789 -9.63 19.26 -28.59
N MET A 790 -8.44 19.10 -28.04
CA MET A 790 -7.38 20.10 -28.06
C MET A 790 -6.58 20.14 -29.38
N GLY A 791 -6.93 19.28 -30.35
CA GLY A 791 -6.31 19.20 -31.67
C GLY A 791 -5.13 18.24 -31.77
N LEU A 792 -4.91 17.36 -30.79
CA LEU A 792 -3.86 16.35 -30.82
C LEU A 792 -4.36 15.08 -31.55
N ASN A 793 -3.57 14.55 -32.47
CA ASN A 793 -3.93 13.36 -33.26
C ASN A 793 -3.57 12.05 -32.55
N TRP A 794 -4.05 11.87 -31.31
CA TRP A 794 -3.82 10.65 -30.53
C TRP A 794 -4.85 9.57 -30.88
N ASN A 795 -4.38 8.36 -31.21
CA ASN A 795 -5.20 7.18 -31.51
C ASN A 795 -4.51 5.93 -30.95
N TYR A 796 -4.53 5.73 -29.62
CA TYR A 796 -4.03 4.50 -29.01
C TYR A 796 -5.10 3.41 -29.13
N GLU A 797 -4.85 2.42 -29.99
CA GLU A 797 -5.77 1.31 -30.23
C GLU A 797 -5.49 0.11 -29.31
N GLY A 798 -6.52 -0.71 -29.05
CA GLY A 798 -6.39 -1.96 -28.31
C GLY A 798 -7.40 -2.10 -27.17
N GLU A 799 -7.32 -3.21 -26.45
CA GLU A 799 -8.14 -3.45 -25.26
C GLU A 799 -7.88 -2.40 -24.17
N PHE A 800 -8.90 -2.13 -23.35
CA PHE A 800 -8.82 -1.18 -22.23
C PHE A 800 -8.29 0.21 -22.66
N ASP A 801 -8.84 0.74 -23.75
CA ASP A 801 -8.53 2.08 -24.29
C ASP A 801 -7.05 2.24 -24.69
N GLY A 802 -6.44 1.16 -25.18
CA GLY A 802 -5.08 1.17 -25.72
C GLY A 802 -3.98 1.11 -24.66
N VAL A 803 -4.27 0.64 -23.44
CA VAL A 803 -3.31 0.60 -22.32
C VAL A 803 -1.95 -0.01 -22.70
N ALA A 804 -1.94 -1.11 -23.46
CA ALA A 804 -0.70 -1.77 -23.89
C ALA A 804 0.11 -0.91 -24.87
N ALA A 805 -0.57 -0.19 -25.78
CA ALA A 805 0.07 0.71 -26.74
C ALA A 805 0.67 1.94 -26.03
N VAL A 806 -0.05 2.50 -25.05
CA VAL A 806 0.43 3.60 -24.21
C VAL A 806 1.64 3.15 -23.39
N TYR A 807 1.56 1.97 -22.77
CA TYR A 807 2.67 1.40 -22.02
C TYR A 807 3.91 1.20 -22.91
N ASP A 808 3.73 0.74 -24.15
CA ASP A 808 4.86 0.57 -25.06
C ASP A 808 5.52 1.91 -25.45
N GLU A 809 4.74 2.96 -25.71
CA GLU A 809 5.30 4.30 -25.94
C GLU A 809 6.06 4.81 -24.71
N MET A 810 5.49 4.63 -23.51
CA MET A 810 6.16 4.96 -22.25
C MET A 810 7.47 4.16 -22.08
N ARG A 811 7.46 2.87 -22.41
CA ARG A 811 8.63 1.99 -22.37
C ARG A 811 9.74 2.49 -23.29
N GLN A 812 9.41 3.03 -24.46
CA GLN A 812 10.36 3.66 -25.38
C GLN A 812 10.90 4.98 -24.80
N ALA A 813 10.03 5.82 -24.21
CA ALA A 813 10.43 7.05 -23.51
C ALA A 813 11.33 6.79 -22.30
N MET A 814 11.23 5.59 -21.72
CA MET A 814 11.99 5.14 -20.55
C MET A 814 12.95 3.97 -20.87
N HIS A 815 13.46 3.92 -22.10
CA HIS A 815 14.27 2.82 -22.62
C HIS A 815 15.52 2.50 -21.77
N ALA A 816 16.07 3.48 -21.04
CA ALA A 816 17.23 3.26 -20.18
C ALA A 816 16.90 2.61 -18.82
N ALA A 817 15.62 2.36 -18.51
CA ALA A 817 15.19 1.75 -17.26
C ALA A 817 14.33 0.49 -17.47
N ILE A 818 13.35 0.53 -18.38
CA ILE A 818 12.31 -0.51 -18.48
C ILE A 818 12.20 -1.16 -19.87
N SER A 819 13.18 -0.98 -20.76
CA SER A 819 13.11 -1.52 -22.14
C SER A 819 12.84 -3.02 -22.20
N GLY A 820 13.34 -3.80 -21.23
CA GLY A 820 13.15 -5.24 -21.12
C GLY A 820 11.83 -5.70 -20.49
N ILE A 821 10.99 -4.76 -20.04
CA ILE A 821 9.72 -5.04 -19.38
C ILE A 821 8.60 -4.81 -20.40
N THR A 822 8.35 -5.77 -21.28
CA THR A 822 7.23 -5.68 -22.25
C THR A 822 5.87 -5.93 -21.58
N TRP A 823 4.79 -5.56 -22.26
CA TRP A 823 3.43 -5.81 -21.77
C TRP A 823 3.15 -7.32 -21.59
N GLU A 824 3.59 -8.15 -22.53
CA GLU A 824 3.44 -9.61 -22.49
C GLU A 824 4.21 -10.22 -21.32
N ARG A 825 5.40 -9.67 -21.01
CA ARG A 825 6.18 -10.08 -19.83
C ARG A 825 5.42 -9.77 -18.55
N LEU A 826 4.82 -8.58 -18.44
CA LEU A 826 4.00 -8.23 -17.28
C LEU A 826 2.74 -9.10 -17.16
N GLN A 827 2.11 -9.46 -18.27
CA GLN A 827 0.97 -10.40 -18.26
C GLN A 827 1.38 -11.78 -17.73
N ARG A 828 2.60 -12.24 -18.04
CA ARG A 828 3.15 -13.52 -17.59
C ARG A 828 3.65 -13.49 -16.15
N GLU A 829 4.39 -12.44 -15.76
CA GLU A 829 5.15 -12.39 -14.50
C GLU A 829 4.46 -11.54 -13.42
N SER A 830 3.46 -10.73 -13.76
CA SER A 830 2.74 -9.77 -12.90
C SER A 830 3.58 -8.66 -12.27
N SER A 831 4.87 -8.86 -12.02
CA SER A 831 5.74 -7.93 -11.29
C SER A 831 7.19 -8.09 -11.74
N VAL A 832 7.80 -7.04 -12.27
CA VAL A 832 9.21 -7.07 -12.72
C VAL A 832 9.97 -5.87 -12.13
N THR A 833 11.16 -6.11 -11.59
CA THR A 833 11.99 -5.05 -10.98
C THR A 833 12.83 -4.35 -12.03
N TYR A 834 12.94 -3.02 -11.98
CA TYR A 834 13.84 -2.25 -12.84
C TYR A 834 15.02 -1.66 -12.04
N PRO A 835 16.16 -1.31 -12.69
CA PRO A 835 16.44 -1.36 -14.14
C PRO A 835 16.36 -2.78 -14.73
N CYS A 836 15.81 -2.89 -15.94
CA CYS A 836 15.66 -4.13 -16.70
C CYS A 836 15.73 -3.81 -18.21
N LEU A 837 16.86 -4.12 -18.85
CA LEU A 837 17.16 -3.60 -20.19
C LEU A 837 16.84 -4.56 -21.35
N SER A 838 16.74 -5.87 -21.08
CA SER A 838 16.31 -6.88 -22.06
C SER A 838 15.31 -7.86 -21.47
N ALA A 839 14.71 -8.71 -22.31
CA ALA A 839 13.72 -9.70 -21.86
C ALA A 839 14.34 -10.81 -21.00
N GLU A 840 15.64 -11.05 -21.16
CA GLU A 840 16.44 -12.03 -20.41
C GLU A 840 16.98 -11.45 -19.10
N ASP A 841 16.96 -10.13 -18.92
CA ASP A 841 17.38 -9.45 -17.71
C ASP A 841 16.35 -9.73 -16.58
N PRO A 842 16.75 -10.35 -15.46
CA PRO A 842 15.86 -10.59 -14.33
C PRO A 842 15.50 -9.30 -13.57
N GLY A 843 16.18 -8.19 -13.87
CA GLY A 843 16.07 -6.93 -13.15
C GLY A 843 17.03 -6.85 -11.96
N ALA A 844 17.28 -5.62 -11.50
CA ALA A 844 18.23 -5.34 -10.41
C ALA A 844 17.53 -4.99 -9.08
N PRO A 845 17.38 -5.95 -8.13
CA PRO A 845 16.81 -5.67 -6.81
C PRO A 845 17.69 -4.74 -5.97
N THR A 846 19.01 -4.81 -6.14
CA THR A 846 20.00 -3.89 -5.57
C THR A 846 20.73 -3.18 -6.70
N VAL A 847 20.82 -1.85 -6.62
CA VAL A 847 21.57 -1.03 -7.57
C VAL A 847 22.82 -0.43 -6.93
N PHE A 848 23.65 0.25 -7.73
CA PHE A 848 24.93 0.83 -7.33
C PHE A 848 25.97 -0.17 -6.86
N LEU A 849 25.96 -1.40 -7.37
CA LEU A 849 26.98 -2.41 -7.04
C LEU A 849 28.37 -1.93 -7.48
N ASP A 850 28.52 -1.51 -8.73
CA ASP A 850 29.82 -1.12 -9.30
C ASP A 850 30.04 0.40 -9.34
N LYS A 851 29.03 1.15 -9.79
CA LYS A 851 29.08 2.62 -9.97
C LYS A 851 27.74 3.27 -9.61
N PHE A 852 27.79 4.58 -9.37
CA PHE A 852 26.59 5.42 -9.21
C PHE A 852 26.13 6.00 -10.56
N ASP A 853 24.91 6.51 -10.63
CA ASP A 853 24.33 7.09 -11.84
C ASP A 853 24.71 8.58 -12.02
N THR A 854 25.63 9.08 -11.19
CA THR A 854 26.26 10.39 -11.36
C THR A 854 27.20 10.40 -12.57
N THR A 855 27.53 11.59 -13.05
CA THR A 855 28.31 11.77 -14.30
C THR A 855 29.69 11.12 -14.28
N ASP A 856 30.31 10.99 -13.12
CA ASP A 856 31.62 10.36 -12.92
C ASP A 856 31.54 8.99 -12.21
N GLY A 857 30.32 8.50 -11.93
CA GLY A 857 30.07 7.23 -11.27
C GLY A 857 30.33 7.19 -9.76
N ARG A 858 30.55 8.34 -9.11
CA ARG A 858 30.86 8.47 -7.67
C ARG A 858 29.77 9.26 -6.93
N VAL A 859 29.55 8.96 -5.65
CA VAL A 859 28.64 9.75 -4.80
C VAL A 859 29.18 11.16 -4.66
N ASN A 860 28.33 12.18 -4.81
CA ASN A 860 28.67 13.55 -4.48
C ASN A 860 28.23 13.90 -3.06
N LEU A 861 29.18 14.03 -2.12
CA LEU A 861 28.87 14.43 -0.76
C LEU A 861 28.60 15.93 -0.68
N VAL A 862 27.47 16.31 -0.09
CA VAL A 862 27.09 17.71 0.11
C VAL A 862 26.92 17.97 1.60
N PRO A 863 27.83 18.74 2.24
CA PRO A 863 27.70 19.10 3.64
C PRO A 863 26.43 19.92 3.87
N ALA A 864 25.77 19.69 5.00
CA ALA A 864 24.51 20.32 5.36
C ALA A 864 24.58 20.91 6.76
N ASP A 865 24.15 22.17 6.91
CA ASP A 865 24.16 22.89 8.17
C ASP A 865 22.77 22.90 8.84
N ILE A 866 22.71 23.25 10.13
CA ILE A 866 21.42 23.33 10.86
C ILE A 866 20.68 24.58 10.39
N ILE A 867 19.49 24.36 9.83
CA ILE A 867 18.53 25.40 9.48
C ILE A 867 17.28 25.18 10.33
N PRO A 868 16.89 26.15 11.18
CA PRO A 868 15.69 25.99 11.99
C PRO A 868 14.41 26.03 11.15
N ALA A 869 13.35 25.43 11.66
CA ALA A 869 12.01 25.50 11.11
C ALA A 869 11.58 26.95 10.90
N ASN A 870 10.75 27.16 9.87
CA ASN A 870 10.28 28.49 9.53
C ASN A 870 9.37 29.07 10.63
N GLU A 871 8.60 28.22 11.31
CA GLU A 871 7.63 28.63 12.33
C GLU A 871 7.82 27.90 13.66
N ARG A 872 8.67 28.46 14.55
CA ARG A 872 8.95 27.91 15.89
C ARG A 872 7.89 28.30 16.94
N PRO A 873 7.65 27.46 17.96
CA PRO A 873 6.79 27.82 19.08
C PRO A 873 7.22 29.11 19.77
N ASP A 874 6.23 29.86 20.24
CA ASP A 874 6.41 31.09 21.04
C ASP A 874 5.39 31.13 22.19
N ALA A 875 5.25 32.30 22.84
CA ALA A 875 4.36 32.45 23.99
C ALA A 875 2.88 32.28 23.62
N ASP A 876 2.49 32.65 22.38
CA ASP A 876 1.10 32.59 21.92
C ASP A 876 0.75 31.21 21.35
N PHE A 877 1.72 30.54 20.72
CA PHE A 877 1.61 29.22 20.11
C PHE A 877 2.69 28.27 20.65
N PRO A 878 2.55 27.76 21.89
CA PRO A 878 3.63 27.07 22.59
C PRO A 878 3.83 25.60 22.21
N PHE A 879 2.97 25.02 21.37
CA PHE A 879 3.06 23.61 20.96
C PHE A 879 3.53 23.48 19.50
N VAL A 880 4.12 22.34 19.16
CA VAL A 880 4.41 21.92 17.77
C VAL A 880 3.30 21.01 17.25
N LEU A 881 2.71 21.33 16.11
CA LEU A 881 1.85 20.44 15.35
C LEU A 881 2.68 19.51 14.46
N ILE A 882 2.48 18.21 14.65
CA ILE A 882 3.01 17.16 13.79
C ILE A 882 1.85 16.51 13.06
N THR A 883 1.81 16.61 11.74
CA THR A 883 0.78 15.93 10.94
C THR A 883 1.22 14.55 10.50
N GLY A 884 0.29 13.61 10.32
CA GLY A 884 0.63 12.32 9.69
C GLY A 884 -0.56 11.43 9.40
N ARG A 885 -0.37 10.11 9.47
CA ARG A 885 -1.33 9.12 8.99
C ARG A 885 -1.71 8.13 10.11
N GLN A 886 -2.81 7.43 9.88
CA GLN A 886 -3.24 6.27 10.64
C GLN A 886 -3.20 5.02 9.77
N LEU A 887 -3.32 3.85 10.39
CA LEU A 887 -3.25 2.57 9.69
C LEU A 887 -4.48 2.36 8.79
N GLU A 888 -5.65 2.73 9.28
CA GLU A 888 -6.96 2.47 8.69
C GLU A 888 -7.21 3.41 7.51
N HIS A 889 -6.80 4.67 7.65
CA HIS A 889 -7.10 5.71 6.69
C HIS A 889 -5.93 6.08 5.80
N TRP A 890 -6.21 6.25 4.52
CA TRP A 890 -5.20 6.55 3.52
C TRP A 890 -5.42 7.92 2.89
N HIS A 891 -4.34 8.72 2.90
CA HIS A 891 -4.30 10.07 2.36
C HIS A 891 -5.39 10.97 2.96
N THR A 892 -6.17 11.66 2.13
CA THR A 892 -7.28 12.55 2.50
C THR A 892 -8.56 11.79 2.85
N GLY A 893 -8.50 10.47 3.05
CA GLY A 893 -9.63 9.65 3.47
C GLY A 893 -10.73 9.43 2.43
N SER A 894 -10.59 9.93 1.19
CA SER A 894 -11.67 9.90 0.19
C SER A 894 -12.14 8.48 -0.17
N MET A 895 -11.24 7.50 -0.17
CA MET A 895 -11.56 6.07 -0.36
C MET A 895 -11.84 5.38 0.97
N THR A 896 -10.92 5.48 1.93
CA THR A 896 -10.95 4.64 3.14
C THR A 896 -12.06 5.02 4.11
N ARG A 897 -12.48 6.29 4.15
CA ARG A 897 -13.65 6.71 4.96
C ARG A 897 -14.99 6.40 4.30
N ARG A 898 -14.97 5.87 3.07
CA ARG A 898 -16.12 5.29 2.36
C ARG A 898 -16.05 3.76 2.32
N ALA A 899 -15.07 3.17 3.00
CA ALA A 899 -14.98 1.74 3.23
C ALA A 899 -15.52 1.44 4.64
N VAL A 900 -16.59 0.66 4.72
CA VAL A 900 -17.40 0.49 5.95
C VAL A 900 -16.53 -0.04 7.09
N VAL A 901 -15.69 -1.05 6.80
CA VAL A 901 -14.83 -1.67 7.81
C VAL A 901 -13.78 -0.70 8.33
N LEU A 902 -13.14 0.09 7.46
CA LEU A 902 -12.04 0.97 7.86
C LEU A 902 -12.55 2.16 8.67
N ASP A 903 -13.66 2.75 8.23
CA ASP A 903 -14.31 3.86 8.93
C ASP A 903 -14.89 3.42 10.27
N ALA A 904 -15.43 2.20 10.37
CA ALA A 904 -15.89 1.66 11.66
C ALA A 904 -14.76 1.42 12.69
N ILE A 905 -13.52 1.16 12.24
CA ILE A 905 -12.37 0.98 13.15
C ILE A 905 -11.87 2.35 13.65
N GLU A 906 -11.82 3.37 12.79
CA GLU A 906 -11.32 4.71 13.14
C GLU A 906 -12.26 5.85 12.65
N PRO A 907 -13.47 5.99 13.21
CA PRO A 907 -14.50 6.86 12.65
C PRO A 907 -14.24 8.36 12.86
N MET A 908 -13.42 8.70 13.85
CA MET A 908 -13.35 10.05 14.41
C MET A 908 -11.95 10.65 14.34
N ALA A 909 -11.86 11.92 13.96
CA ALA A 909 -10.63 12.69 14.02
C ALA A 909 -10.15 12.88 15.47
N THR A 910 -8.85 12.72 15.72
CA THR A 910 -8.27 12.89 17.06
C THR A 910 -6.99 13.72 17.05
N ALA A 911 -6.76 14.45 18.14
CA ALA A 911 -5.51 15.10 18.48
C ALA A 911 -4.80 14.29 19.57
N SER A 912 -3.66 13.69 19.21
CA SER A 912 -2.84 12.89 20.10
C SER A 912 -1.91 13.76 20.94
N LEU A 913 -1.98 13.58 22.27
CA LEU A 913 -1.16 14.29 23.28
C LEU A 913 -0.61 13.29 24.30
N CYS A 914 0.57 13.58 24.84
CA CYS A 914 1.14 12.78 25.93
C CYS A 914 0.42 13.03 27.25
N GLY A 915 0.43 12.04 28.16
CA GLY A 915 -0.23 12.17 29.46
C GLY A 915 0.23 13.37 30.30
N ALA A 916 1.50 13.77 30.19
CA ALA A 916 2.02 14.94 30.92
C ALA A 916 1.40 16.26 30.45
N ASP A 917 1.20 16.42 29.14
CA ASP A 917 0.54 17.62 28.59
C ASP A 917 -0.96 17.62 28.86
N LEU A 918 -1.60 16.45 28.86
CA LEU A 918 -3.00 16.32 29.29
C LEU A 918 -3.18 16.84 30.72
N VAL A 919 -2.35 16.38 31.66
CA VAL A 919 -2.39 16.85 33.05
C VAL A 919 -2.11 18.35 33.15
N ALA A 920 -1.13 18.87 32.42
CA ALA A 920 -0.79 20.30 32.44
C ALA A 920 -1.92 21.19 31.89
N LEU A 921 -2.69 20.70 30.92
CA LEU A 921 -3.87 21.37 30.34
C LEU A 921 -5.18 21.03 31.10
N GLY A 922 -5.09 20.16 32.11
CA GLY A 922 -6.21 19.61 32.89
C GLY A 922 -7.16 18.68 32.11
N LEU A 923 -6.77 18.21 30.92
CA LEU A 923 -7.61 17.46 29.98
C LEU A 923 -7.63 15.97 30.29
N GLU A 924 -8.70 15.29 29.90
CA GLU A 924 -8.81 13.83 29.85
C GLU A 924 -8.94 13.33 28.41
N ALA A 925 -8.65 12.04 28.18
CA ALA A 925 -8.90 11.43 26.87
C ALA A 925 -10.40 11.47 26.55
N GLY A 926 -10.75 11.89 25.32
CA GLY A 926 -12.13 12.11 24.89
C GLY A 926 -12.60 13.56 25.00
N ASP A 927 -11.94 14.40 25.80
CA ASP A 927 -12.23 15.84 25.87
C ASP A 927 -12.10 16.50 24.50
N VAL A 928 -12.81 17.61 24.30
CA VAL A 928 -12.70 18.43 23.09
C VAL A 928 -11.74 19.60 23.34
N VAL A 929 -10.88 19.85 22.36
CA VAL A 929 -10.00 21.02 22.29
C VAL A 929 -10.12 21.72 20.96
N THR A 930 -9.79 23.01 20.96
CA THR A 930 -9.49 23.78 19.75
C THR A 930 -7.97 23.86 19.60
N VAL A 931 -7.47 23.36 18.47
CA VAL A 931 -6.07 23.50 18.07
C VAL A 931 -6.00 24.62 17.03
N GLN A 932 -5.20 25.65 17.31
CA GLN A 932 -5.16 26.89 16.53
C GLN A 932 -3.73 27.23 16.12
N SER A 933 -3.53 27.59 14.86
CA SER A 933 -2.30 28.24 14.37
C SER A 933 -2.57 29.70 13.98
N ARG A 934 -1.57 30.37 13.42
CA ARG A 934 -1.70 31.73 12.87
C ARG A 934 -2.64 31.84 11.67
N ARG A 935 -3.03 30.71 11.05
CA ARG A 935 -3.78 30.67 9.78
C ARG A 935 -5.15 30.03 9.89
N GLY A 936 -5.40 29.22 10.91
CA GLY A 936 -6.66 28.50 11.06
C GLY A 936 -6.72 27.68 12.34
N GLU A 937 -7.87 27.06 12.57
CA GLU A 937 -8.12 26.24 13.75
C GLU A 937 -9.03 25.05 13.42
N VAL A 938 -9.01 24.04 14.28
CA VAL A 938 -9.93 22.90 14.26
C VAL A 938 -10.36 22.56 15.69
N ALA A 939 -11.64 22.22 15.87
CA ALA A 939 -12.14 21.61 17.11
C ALA A 939 -12.11 20.08 16.97
N ILE A 940 -11.48 19.39 17.91
CA ILE A 940 -11.12 17.98 17.77
C ILE A 940 -11.06 17.26 19.13
N HIS A 941 -11.36 15.97 19.14
CA HIS A 941 -11.29 15.13 20.34
C HIS A 941 -9.85 14.76 20.67
N VAL A 942 -9.53 14.72 21.96
CA VAL A 942 -8.21 14.38 22.47
C VAL A 942 -8.05 12.88 22.61
N ARG A 943 -6.90 12.37 22.17
CA ARG A 943 -6.46 10.98 22.40
C ARG A 943 -5.17 11.00 23.20
N ARG A 944 -5.06 10.14 24.20
CA ARG A 944 -3.78 9.93 24.89
C ARG A 944 -2.85 9.09 24.00
N ASP A 945 -1.65 9.60 23.78
CA ASP A 945 -0.56 8.92 23.10
C ASP A 945 0.76 9.31 23.80
N ASP A 946 1.23 8.45 24.70
CA ASP A 946 2.46 8.69 25.45
C ASP A 946 3.73 8.56 24.58
N GLY A 947 3.60 8.12 23.33
CA GLY A 947 4.68 8.17 22.35
C GLY A 947 4.88 9.56 21.75
N THR A 948 3.89 10.46 21.86
CA THR A 948 4.03 11.85 21.39
C THR A 948 4.90 12.65 22.37
N PRO A 949 5.87 13.47 21.89
CA PRO A 949 6.75 14.21 22.79
C PRO A 949 6.01 15.35 23.48
N ARG A 950 6.49 15.73 24.68
CA ARG A 950 5.95 16.86 25.43
C ARG A 950 6.05 18.16 24.62
N GLY A 951 5.01 18.97 24.63
CA GLY A 951 4.94 20.22 23.86
C GLY A 951 4.65 20.00 22.38
N ALA A 952 4.17 18.82 21.99
CA ALA A 952 3.72 18.53 20.63
C ALA A 952 2.31 17.92 20.61
N VAL A 953 1.60 18.15 19.51
CA VAL A 953 0.30 17.53 19.21
C VAL A 953 0.38 16.85 17.86
N PHE A 954 -0.13 15.62 17.78
CA PHE A 954 -0.23 14.90 16.52
C PHE A 954 -1.66 14.86 16.00
N ILE A 955 -1.86 15.22 14.72
CA ILE A 955 -3.18 15.18 14.06
C ILE A 955 -3.08 14.46 12.71
N PRO A 956 -3.89 13.41 12.47
CA PRO A 956 -3.97 12.77 11.16
C PRO A 956 -4.75 13.65 10.16
N PHE A 957 -4.32 13.69 8.90
CA PHE A 957 -4.93 14.58 7.88
C PHE A 957 -6.01 13.90 7.00
N ALA A 958 -6.54 12.75 7.42
CA ALA A 958 -7.55 12.01 6.67
C ALA A 958 -9.00 12.47 6.89
N TYR A 959 -9.21 13.43 7.80
CA TYR A 959 -10.53 13.88 8.26
C TYR A 959 -10.82 15.27 7.73
N TYR A 960 -11.89 15.40 6.95
CA TYR A 960 -12.29 16.67 6.37
C TYR A 960 -12.89 17.62 7.41
N GLU A 961 -13.56 17.04 8.40
CA GLU A 961 -14.28 17.72 9.47
C GLU A 961 -13.33 18.39 10.47
N ALA A 962 -12.07 17.94 10.48
CA ALA A 962 -10.97 18.46 11.26
C ALA A 962 -9.68 18.47 10.41
N ALA A 963 -9.73 19.16 9.27
CA ALA A 963 -8.63 19.18 8.30
C ALA A 963 -7.36 19.81 8.89
N ALA A 964 -6.36 18.98 9.20
CA ALA A 964 -5.10 19.42 9.82
C ALA A 964 -4.36 20.52 9.04
N ASN A 965 -4.46 20.49 7.70
CA ASN A 965 -3.79 21.45 6.83
C ASN A 965 -4.40 22.87 6.83
N LEU A 966 -5.50 23.11 7.55
CA LEU A 966 -5.92 24.47 7.90
C LEU A 966 -4.89 25.18 8.78
N MET A 967 -4.12 24.41 9.55
CA MET A 967 -3.14 24.95 10.48
C MET A 967 -1.73 25.01 9.91
N THR A 968 -1.38 24.20 8.91
CA THR A 968 -0.02 24.05 8.38
C THR A 968 0.45 25.30 7.61
N ASN A 969 1.77 25.47 7.47
CA ASN A 969 2.37 26.60 6.77
C ASN A 969 2.87 26.19 5.37
N ALA A 970 2.97 27.18 4.46
CA ALA A 970 3.40 26.98 3.08
C ALA A 970 4.89 27.28 2.84
N ALA A 971 5.73 27.35 3.88
CA ALA A 971 7.17 27.56 3.72
C ALA A 971 7.80 26.37 3.02
N LEU A 972 8.64 26.63 2.02
CA LEU A 972 9.15 25.61 1.11
C LEU A 972 10.63 25.30 1.37
N ASP A 973 10.98 24.02 1.28
CA ASP A 973 12.36 23.58 1.09
C ASP A 973 12.98 24.29 -0.14
N PRO A 974 14.19 24.88 -0.04
CA PRO A 974 14.78 25.67 -1.12
C PRO A 974 15.00 24.90 -2.43
N PHE A 975 15.22 23.59 -2.36
CA PHE A 975 15.62 22.75 -3.49
C PHE A 975 14.46 21.87 -3.99
N GLY A 976 13.91 21.05 -3.10
CA GLY A 976 12.79 20.16 -3.32
C GLY A 976 11.43 20.86 -3.37
N LYS A 977 11.34 22.13 -2.96
CA LYS A 977 10.09 22.91 -2.95
C LYS A 977 8.93 22.19 -2.24
N ILE A 978 9.24 21.43 -1.19
CA ILE A 978 8.24 20.76 -0.35
C ILE A 978 7.82 21.70 0.79
N PRO A 979 6.53 21.78 1.13
CA PRO A 979 6.08 22.53 2.29
C PRO A 979 6.35 21.85 3.65
N GLU A 980 6.49 22.67 4.69
CA GLU A 980 6.75 22.26 6.08
C GLU A 980 5.50 21.71 6.79
N PHE A 981 5.10 20.48 6.45
CA PHE A 981 3.93 19.84 7.08
C PHE A 981 4.19 19.27 8.48
N LYS A 982 5.44 18.95 8.79
CA LYS A 982 5.81 18.22 10.02
C LYS A 982 6.12 19.14 11.19
N TYR A 983 6.09 20.45 10.95
CA TYR A 983 6.43 21.43 11.96
C TYR A 983 5.60 22.71 11.78
N CYS A 984 4.80 23.05 12.77
CA CYS A 984 4.05 24.30 12.81
C CYS A 984 3.72 24.65 14.25
N ALA A 985 3.94 25.89 14.66
CA ALA A 985 3.53 26.35 15.98
C ALA A 985 2.00 26.42 16.11
N VAL A 986 1.45 25.88 17.21
CA VAL A 986 0.02 25.89 17.52
C VAL A 986 -0.24 26.16 19.00
N ALA A 987 -1.45 26.61 19.30
CA ALA A 987 -2.01 26.73 20.64
C ALA A 987 -3.11 25.68 20.82
N ILE A 988 -3.24 25.15 22.04
CA ILE A 988 -4.30 24.21 22.41
C ILE A 988 -5.16 24.86 23.47
N ARG A 989 -6.45 24.99 23.20
CA ARG A 989 -7.44 25.58 24.11
C ARG A 989 -8.53 24.56 24.42
N ARG A 990 -8.93 24.45 25.68
CA ARG A 990 -10.06 23.60 26.08
C ARG A 990 -11.35 24.09 25.42
N GLY A 991 -12.18 23.14 24.96
CA GLY A 991 -13.48 23.42 24.39
C GLY A 991 -13.45 23.62 22.87
N GLY A 992 -14.53 24.19 22.34
CA GLY A 992 -14.83 24.22 20.91
C GLY A 992 -16.01 23.30 20.59
N THR A 993 -16.57 23.48 19.40
CA THR A 993 -17.67 22.66 18.90
C THR A 993 -17.12 21.81 17.75
N PRO A 994 -16.86 20.50 17.96
CA PRO A 994 -16.41 19.65 16.88
C PRO A 994 -17.52 19.55 15.84
N THR A 995 -17.15 19.60 14.57
CA THR A 995 -18.08 19.36 13.47
C THR A 995 -18.69 17.96 13.64
N PHE A 996 -20.00 17.82 13.41
CA PHE A 996 -20.70 16.56 13.63
C PHE A 996 -20.04 15.39 12.87
N VAL A 997 -19.81 14.28 13.57
CA VAL A 997 -19.14 13.08 13.06
C VAL A 997 -20.17 12.23 12.31
N ALA A 998 -20.31 12.47 11.00
CA ALA A 998 -21.15 11.63 10.13
C ALA A 998 -20.35 10.65 9.26
N GLY A 999 -19.01 10.68 9.31
CA GLY A 999 -18.20 9.99 8.31
C GLY A 999 -18.59 10.45 6.90
N TYR A 1000 -18.70 9.50 5.99
CA TYR A 1000 -19.42 9.65 4.71
C TYR A 1000 -20.71 8.80 4.72
N GLY A 1001 -21.45 8.78 5.83
CA GLY A 1001 -22.72 8.04 5.95
C GLY A 1001 -22.56 6.51 6.06
N THR A 1002 -21.34 6.01 6.22
CA THR A 1002 -20.97 4.59 6.36
C THR A 1002 -21.52 3.94 7.62
N ALA A 1003 -21.74 4.72 8.69
CA ALA A 1003 -22.27 4.24 9.96
C ALA A 1003 -23.73 3.76 9.89
N ALA A 1004 -24.49 4.16 8.87
CA ALA A 1004 -25.90 3.78 8.72
C ALA A 1004 -26.12 2.31 8.28
N LEU A 1005 -25.06 1.58 7.91
CA LEU A 1005 -25.15 0.18 7.46
C LEU A 1005 -24.61 -0.84 8.47
N ALA A 1006 -24.22 -0.40 9.68
CA ALA A 1006 -23.70 -1.25 10.75
C ALA A 1006 -24.77 -1.65 11.80
N ALA A 1007 -26.05 -1.59 11.44
CA ALA A 1007 -27.18 -2.06 12.26
C ALA A 1007 -27.60 -3.49 11.90
#